data_AF-A0A922FB70-F1
#
_entry.id   AF-A0A922FB70-F1
#
_cell.length_a   1.000
_cell.length_b   1.000
_cell.length_c   1.000
_cell.angle_alpha   90.00
_cell.angle_beta   90.00
_cell.angle_gamma   90.00
#
_symmetry.space_group_name_H-M   'P 1'
#
loop_
_entity.id
_entity.type
_entity.pdbx_description
1 polymer ?
#
loop_
_entity_poly.entity_id
_entity_poly.type
_entity_poly.pdbx_seq_one_letter_code
_entity_poly.pdbx_strand_id
1 'polypeptide(L)'
;MASAAFSGVSLALSQSVRTKCCNTNARFAQPPRLSPAKPKSVRALKSLQLYRNGAFPNGFQRFCRTSRPLVVRCEASNGKIAQQDFTDMAWQAIVSSPEVAKENKHQIVETEHLMKSLLEQKNGLARRIFSKAGVDNTRLLEATDKFIQRQPKVLGEPAGSMLGRDLEALVQRAREYKKEYGDSFVSVEHLVLGFLQDQRFGKQLYRDFQITLQTLKSAIEAIRGRQSVIDQDPEGKYEALEKYGKDLTAMAKEGKLDPVIGRDDEIRRCIQILSRRTKNNPVLIGEPGVGKTAISEGLAQRIVQGDVPQALMNRKLISLDMGALIAGAKYRGEFEDRLKAVLKEVTDSDGQIILFIDEIHTVVGAGATNGAMDAGNLLKPMLGRGELRCIGATTLDEYRKYIEKDPALERRFQQVYVDQPSVEDTISILRGLRERYELHHGVRISDSALVAAAILSDRYISGRFLPDKAIDLVDEAAAKLKMEITSKPTALDEINRSVLKLEMERLSLMNDTDKASKDRLNRLEAELSLLKEKQAQLTEQWEHEKSVMTRIQSVKEEIDRVNLEIQQAEREYDLNRAAELKYGSLNSLQRQLESAEKELVEYINTGKSMLREEVTENDIAEIVSKWTGIPVSKLQQSDREKLLHLEEELHKRVVGQDPAVKAVAEAIQRSRAGLSDPHRPIASFMFMGPTGVGKTELAKALASYLFNTEEALVRIDMSEYMEKHAVSRLIGAPPGYVGYEEGGQLTETVRRRPYAVILFDEIEKAHSDVFNVFLQILDDGRVTDSQGRTVSFTNAIIIMTSNVGSQYILNMDDDTLPKELAYETIKQRVLDAARSIFRPEFMNRVDEYIVFQPLDRDQINRIVRLQLERVQVRLADRKITIQVTDAAVQLLGSLGYDPNYGARPVKRVIQQNVENELAKGILRGEFKDEDTVSIDTEVTAFSNGQLPQQKLVFKKLETGSETPDADKEASLQEA
;
A
#
# COMPACT_ATOMS: atom_id res chain seq x y z
N MET A 1 -15.68 63.10 -0.07
CA MET A 1 -15.61 63.24 1.40
C MET A 1 -14.55 62.21 1.83
N ALA A 2 -13.34 62.63 2.22
CA ALA A 2 -12.97 63.16 3.55
C ALA A 2 -12.79 62.02 4.58
N SER A 3 -11.72 61.97 5.40
CA SER A 3 -10.50 62.80 5.47
C SER A 3 -9.48 62.24 6.49
N ALA A 4 -8.17 62.39 6.23
CA ALA A 4 -7.01 62.26 7.16
C ALA A 4 -6.82 60.92 7.90
N ALA A 5 -5.64 60.27 8.03
CA ALA A 5 -4.21 60.60 7.90
C ALA A 5 -3.54 61.31 9.10
N PHE A 6 -2.44 60.73 9.60
CA PHE A 6 -1.43 61.40 10.44
C PHE A 6 -0.02 60.80 10.17
N SER A 7 0.98 61.70 10.03
CA SER A 7 2.46 61.59 10.25
C SER A 7 3.20 60.23 10.17
N GLY A 8 4.38 60.07 9.54
CA GLY A 8 5.52 61.02 9.37
C GLY A 8 6.50 60.91 10.57
N VAL A 9 7.84 61.01 10.52
CA VAL A 9 8.90 61.44 9.56
C VAL A 9 10.19 60.68 10.00
N SER A 10 11.04 60.01 9.20
CA SER A 10 11.97 60.38 8.10
C SER A 10 13.29 61.11 8.50
N LEU A 11 14.31 61.01 7.61
CA LEU A 11 15.65 61.67 7.62
C LEU A 11 16.75 61.08 8.56
N ALA A 12 18.07 61.13 8.27
CA ALA A 12 18.84 61.30 7.02
C ALA A 12 20.39 61.12 7.27
N LEU A 13 21.20 61.33 6.22
CA LEU A 13 22.67 61.64 6.21
C LEU A 13 23.68 60.49 6.47
N SER A 14 24.95 60.55 6.04
CA SER A 14 25.55 61.01 4.75
C SER A 14 27.06 60.67 4.69
N GLN A 15 27.59 60.36 3.49
CA GLN A 15 28.98 60.58 3.00
C GLN A 15 30.13 60.75 4.05
N SER A 16 31.03 59.77 4.27
CA SER A 16 32.22 59.42 3.45
C SER A 16 33.59 59.87 4.05
N VAL A 17 34.72 59.53 3.40
CA VAL A 17 36.13 60.04 3.57
C VAL A 17 37.14 59.28 4.48
N ARG A 18 37.98 58.47 3.80
CA ARG A 18 39.48 58.31 3.89
C ARG A 18 40.25 57.46 4.96
N THR A 19 41.08 56.57 4.37
CA THR A 19 42.55 56.30 4.60
C THR A 19 43.12 55.35 5.67
N LYS A 20 43.56 54.17 5.18
CA LYS A 20 44.94 53.58 5.17
C LYS A 20 45.62 52.99 6.43
N CYS A 21 46.47 51.99 6.14
CA CYS A 21 47.58 51.39 6.93
C CYS A 21 47.19 50.46 8.10
N CYS A 22 47.97 49.43 8.49
CA CYS A 22 49.25 48.91 7.95
C CYS A 22 49.45 47.38 8.16
N ASN A 23 50.67 46.86 7.91
CA ASN A 23 50.99 45.44 7.66
C ASN A 23 51.83 44.74 8.77
N THR A 24 51.63 43.42 8.94
CA THR A 24 52.59 42.32 9.31
C THR A 24 53.67 42.47 10.43
N ASN A 25 53.79 41.48 11.35
CA ASN A 25 54.90 40.48 11.38
C ASN A 25 54.99 39.50 12.60
N ALA A 26 55.68 38.36 12.36
CA ALA A 26 55.85 37.10 13.13
C ALA A 26 56.69 37.08 14.44
N ARG A 27 56.69 35.93 15.20
CA ARG A 27 57.93 35.20 15.70
C ARG A 27 57.77 33.95 16.63
N PHE A 28 58.79 33.05 16.56
CA PHE A 28 59.45 32.12 17.54
C PHE A 28 58.78 30.94 18.34
N ALA A 29 59.08 29.69 17.93
CA ALA A 29 60.06 28.69 18.49
C ALA A 29 59.99 27.97 19.90
N GLN A 30 59.72 26.64 19.87
CA GLN A 30 60.56 25.47 20.31
C GLN A 30 60.71 24.97 21.82
N PRO A 31 61.35 23.79 22.16
CA PRO A 31 60.72 22.73 23.02
C PRO A 31 61.63 21.97 24.05
N PRO A 32 61.16 20.81 24.60
CA PRO A 32 61.89 19.51 24.64
C PRO A 32 61.03 18.31 24.08
N ARG A 33 61.42 17.04 23.82
CA ARG A 33 62.57 16.10 24.08
C ARG A 33 62.52 15.31 25.42
N LEU A 34 62.88 14.02 25.59
CA LEU A 34 63.33 12.81 24.82
C LEU A 34 63.18 11.57 25.80
N SER A 35 63.27 10.23 25.57
CA SER A 35 63.42 9.20 24.48
C SER A 35 63.24 7.80 25.18
N PRO A 36 63.76 6.59 24.79
CA PRO A 36 64.20 5.95 23.51
C PRO A 36 63.71 4.47 23.28
N ALA A 37 64.13 3.84 22.16
CA ALA A 37 64.44 2.38 21.93
C ALA A 37 63.32 1.29 21.90
N LYS A 38 63.35 0.21 21.07
CA LYS A 38 64.17 -0.22 19.87
C LYS A 38 63.41 -1.31 19.00
N PRO A 39 63.90 -1.83 17.84
CA PRO A 39 63.06 -2.28 16.69
C PRO A 39 63.30 -3.72 16.13
N LYS A 40 62.67 -4.06 14.98
CA LYS A 40 63.16 -5.06 13.96
C LYS A 40 62.52 -4.89 12.56
N SER A 41 63.02 -5.62 11.55
CA SER A 41 62.64 -5.60 10.10
C SER A 41 62.28 -7.02 9.56
N VAL A 42 61.81 -7.24 8.32
CA VAL A 42 62.61 -7.54 7.09
C VAL A 42 61.70 -7.64 5.81
N ARG A 43 62.33 -7.70 4.62
CA ARG A 43 61.85 -7.68 3.21
C ARG A 43 60.88 -8.80 2.75
N ALA A 44 60.33 -8.63 1.53
CA ALA A 44 59.48 -9.57 0.77
C ALA A 44 60.23 -10.47 -0.25
N LEU A 45 59.57 -11.52 -0.79
CA LEU A 45 59.74 -12.02 -2.17
C LEU A 45 58.66 -13.03 -2.65
N LYS A 46 58.66 -13.27 -3.97
CA LYS A 46 57.71 -13.94 -4.90
C LYS A 46 57.17 -15.37 -4.63
N SER A 47 55.92 -15.57 -5.11
CA SER A 47 55.38 -16.66 -5.98
C SER A 47 55.30 -18.14 -5.54
N LEU A 48 54.12 -18.74 -5.80
CA LEU A 48 53.97 -19.92 -6.68
C LEU A 48 52.50 -20.04 -7.21
N GLN A 49 52.27 -20.87 -8.23
CA GLN A 49 50.98 -21.03 -8.94
C GLN A 49 50.35 -22.40 -8.69
N LEU A 50 49.04 -22.55 -8.96
CA LEU A 50 48.45 -23.81 -9.44
C LEU A 50 47.22 -23.55 -10.35
N TYR A 51 46.92 -24.49 -11.24
CA TYR A 51 45.92 -24.39 -12.32
C TYR A 51 44.60 -25.09 -11.96
N ARG A 52 43.45 -24.58 -12.46
CA ARG A 52 42.62 -25.35 -13.43
C ARG A 52 41.52 -24.58 -14.15
N ASN A 53 41.27 -25.08 -15.36
CA ASN A 53 40.42 -24.60 -16.44
C ASN A 53 38.92 -24.48 -16.11
N GLY A 54 38.26 -23.53 -16.78
CA GLY A 54 36.80 -23.47 -16.99
C GLY A 54 36.51 -22.40 -18.06
N ALA A 55 35.72 -22.69 -19.09
CA ALA A 55 35.58 -21.83 -20.27
C ALA A 55 34.13 -21.43 -20.53
N PHE A 56 33.89 -20.15 -20.83
CA PHE A 56 33.05 -19.60 -21.92
C PHE A 56 32.91 -18.07 -21.74
N PRO A 57 33.13 -17.24 -22.77
CA PRO A 57 33.00 -15.78 -22.64
C PRO A 57 31.64 -15.26 -23.11
N ASN A 58 31.00 -14.41 -22.30
CA ASN A 58 30.00 -13.46 -22.75
C ASN A 58 29.99 -12.25 -21.79
N GLY A 59 30.29 -11.05 -22.29
CA GLY A 59 30.44 -9.87 -21.44
C GLY A 59 30.94 -8.64 -22.21
N PHE A 60 30.01 -7.80 -22.68
CA PHE A 60 30.32 -6.51 -23.29
C PHE A 60 30.92 -5.54 -22.25
N GLN A 61 32.17 -5.11 -22.44
CA GLN A 61 32.77 -4.05 -21.64
C GLN A 61 32.74 -2.71 -22.39
N ARG A 62 31.97 -1.74 -21.88
CA ARG A 62 31.86 -0.38 -22.46
C ARG A 62 33.17 0.40 -22.27
N PHE A 63 33.94 0.58 -23.33
CA PHE A 63 35.04 1.54 -23.34
C PHE A 63 34.53 2.97 -23.53
N CYS A 64 34.48 3.75 -22.45
CA CYS A 64 34.28 5.19 -22.55
C CYS A 64 35.55 5.85 -23.10
N ARG A 65 35.55 6.23 -24.38
CA ARG A 65 36.53 7.19 -24.94
C ARG A 65 35.87 8.56 -25.05
N THR A 66 36.56 9.59 -24.56
CA THR A 66 36.14 10.99 -24.68
C THR A 66 36.09 11.41 -26.15
N SER A 67 34.91 11.81 -26.61
CA SER A 67 34.67 12.27 -27.98
C SER A 67 35.38 13.60 -28.25
N ARG A 68 36.31 13.61 -29.20
CA ARG A 68 36.74 14.85 -29.87
C ARG A 68 35.58 15.35 -30.75
N PRO A 69 35.39 16.67 -30.92
CA PRO A 69 34.38 17.19 -31.85
C PRO A 69 34.71 16.74 -33.29
N LEU A 70 33.77 16.03 -33.91
CA LEU A 70 33.93 15.52 -35.28
C LEU A 70 33.70 16.64 -36.29
N VAL A 71 34.77 17.33 -36.69
CA VAL A 71 34.71 18.36 -37.74
C VAL A 71 34.87 17.68 -39.09
N VAL A 72 33.75 17.36 -39.73
CA VAL A 72 33.72 16.96 -41.15
C VAL A 72 34.16 18.15 -42.00
N ARG A 73 35.16 17.96 -42.86
CA ARG A 73 35.64 18.97 -43.82
C ARG A 73 35.40 18.48 -45.23
N CYS A 74 34.72 19.29 -46.04
CA CYS A 74 34.78 19.20 -47.49
C CYS A 74 35.88 20.14 -48.00
N GLU A 75 36.61 19.72 -49.02
CA GLU A 75 37.63 20.57 -49.68
C GLU A 75 37.12 21.19 -51.00
N ALA A 76 35.90 20.84 -51.43
CA ALA A 76 35.34 21.19 -52.74
C ALA A 76 34.24 22.29 -52.72
N SER A 77 33.66 22.63 -51.57
CA SER A 77 32.62 23.65 -51.46
C SER A 77 32.75 24.45 -50.15
N ASN A 78 32.27 25.70 -50.15
CA ASN A 78 32.43 26.61 -49.01
C ASN A 78 31.41 26.35 -47.87
N GLY A 79 30.65 25.26 -47.95
CA GLY A 79 29.55 24.93 -47.04
C GLY A 79 29.97 24.04 -45.88
N LYS A 80 30.45 24.65 -44.78
CA LYS A 80 30.60 23.90 -43.52
C LYS A 80 29.22 23.45 -43.01
N ILE A 81 29.12 22.20 -42.60
CA ILE A 81 27.98 21.68 -41.83
C ILE A 81 28.42 21.68 -40.36
N ALA A 82 27.79 22.53 -39.54
CA ALA A 82 28.11 22.68 -38.12
C ALA A 82 26.90 22.31 -37.26
N GLN A 83 27.11 21.61 -36.14
CA GLN A 83 26.05 21.19 -35.22
C GLN A 83 25.10 22.33 -34.82
N GLN A 84 25.64 23.54 -34.66
CA GLN A 84 24.89 24.74 -34.27
C GLN A 84 23.84 25.20 -35.30
N ASP A 85 23.87 24.71 -36.54
CA ASP A 85 22.85 25.02 -37.56
C ASP A 85 21.58 24.18 -37.42
N PHE A 86 21.62 23.05 -36.69
CA PHE A 86 20.63 21.97 -36.73
C PHE A 86 19.99 21.71 -35.36
N THR A 87 18.80 21.09 -35.39
CA THR A 87 18.22 20.40 -34.23
C THR A 87 18.97 19.12 -33.94
N ASP A 88 19.02 18.66 -32.67
CA ASP A 88 19.84 17.52 -32.26
C ASP A 88 19.51 16.22 -33.02
N MET A 89 18.23 15.94 -33.31
CA MET A 89 17.85 14.73 -34.05
C MET A 89 18.17 14.83 -35.56
N ALA A 90 18.06 16.01 -36.17
CA ALA A 90 18.54 16.23 -37.54
C ALA A 90 20.08 16.10 -37.62
N TRP A 91 20.80 16.61 -36.62
CA TRP A 91 22.25 16.46 -36.50
C TRP A 91 22.65 14.99 -36.30
N GLN A 92 21.94 14.25 -35.43
CA GLN A 92 22.17 12.83 -35.21
C GLN A 92 22.02 12.01 -36.49
N ALA A 93 21.01 12.28 -37.33
CA ALA A 93 20.83 11.59 -38.60
C ALA A 93 21.95 11.88 -39.62
N ILE A 94 22.44 13.12 -39.63
CA ILE A 94 23.62 13.51 -40.42
C ILE A 94 24.86 12.77 -39.92
N VAL A 95 25.05 12.67 -38.59
CA VAL A 95 26.19 11.98 -37.96
C VAL A 95 26.16 10.47 -38.13
N SER A 96 25.00 9.82 -38.22
CA SER A 96 24.89 8.37 -38.48
C SER A 96 24.95 8.00 -39.97
N SER A 97 24.66 8.94 -40.88
CA SER A 97 24.67 8.65 -42.33
C SER A 97 26.00 8.10 -42.90
N PRO A 98 27.20 8.46 -42.39
CA PRO A 98 28.47 7.83 -42.79
C PRO A 98 28.62 6.39 -42.28
N GLU A 99 27.96 6.03 -41.17
CA GLU A 99 27.97 4.66 -40.64
C GLU A 99 27.12 3.76 -41.55
N VAL A 100 25.92 4.21 -41.93
CA VAL A 100 25.06 3.53 -42.93
C VAL A 100 25.77 3.35 -44.27
N ALA A 101 26.52 4.35 -44.74
CA ALA A 101 27.34 4.24 -45.95
C ALA A 101 28.47 3.20 -45.78
N LYS A 102 29.15 3.20 -44.64
CA LYS A 102 30.24 2.26 -44.32
C LYS A 102 29.76 0.81 -44.24
N GLU A 103 28.61 0.55 -43.61
CA GLU A 103 27.99 -0.79 -43.54
C GLU A 103 27.70 -1.35 -44.93
N ASN A 104 27.21 -0.50 -45.84
CA ASN A 104 26.91 -0.88 -47.22
C ASN A 104 28.13 -0.91 -48.14
N LYS A 105 29.32 -0.54 -47.63
CA LYS A 105 30.61 -0.44 -48.33
C LYS A 105 30.65 0.65 -49.41
N HIS A 106 30.03 1.78 -49.14
CA HIS A 106 30.07 2.98 -49.98
C HIS A 106 31.09 4.00 -49.44
N GLN A 107 31.85 4.63 -50.33
CA GLN A 107 32.88 5.63 -49.98
C GLN A 107 32.31 7.06 -49.87
N ILE A 108 31.17 7.32 -50.51
CA ILE A 108 30.52 8.63 -50.56
C ILE A 108 29.18 8.54 -49.83
N VAL A 109 28.94 9.49 -48.91
CA VAL A 109 27.71 9.61 -48.13
C VAL A 109 26.74 10.50 -48.90
N GLU A 110 25.67 9.88 -49.39
CA GLU A 110 24.68 10.48 -50.30
C GLU A 110 23.26 10.41 -49.71
N THR A 111 22.28 11.03 -50.37
CA THR A 111 20.93 11.30 -49.81
C THR A 111 20.19 10.05 -49.35
N GLU A 112 20.37 8.90 -50.02
CA GLU A 112 19.79 7.62 -49.63
C GLU A 112 20.22 7.17 -48.21
N HIS A 113 21.45 7.48 -47.80
CA HIS A 113 21.98 7.14 -46.47
C HIS A 113 21.39 8.04 -45.37
N LEU A 114 21.15 9.32 -45.67
CA LEU A 114 20.46 10.23 -44.76
C LEU A 114 19.00 9.84 -44.58
N MET A 115 18.30 9.43 -45.66
CA MET A 115 16.93 8.92 -45.54
C MET A 115 16.88 7.68 -44.64
N LYS A 116 17.79 6.72 -44.84
CA LYS A 116 17.89 5.55 -43.98
C LYS A 116 18.15 5.93 -42.51
N SER A 117 19.12 6.81 -42.23
CA SER A 117 19.35 7.35 -40.87
C SER A 117 18.09 7.95 -40.25
N LEU A 118 17.35 8.79 -40.98
CA LEU A 118 16.11 9.42 -40.50
C LEU A 118 14.99 8.40 -40.26
N LEU A 119 14.94 7.33 -41.05
CA LEU A 119 13.99 6.22 -40.90
C LEU A 119 14.41 5.18 -39.85
N GLU A 120 15.67 5.12 -39.43
CA GLU A 120 16.14 4.21 -38.38
C GLU A 120 16.12 4.83 -36.97
N GLN A 121 15.95 6.15 -36.86
CA GLN A 121 15.71 6.82 -35.58
C GLN A 121 14.45 6.29 -34.88
N LYS A 122 14.66 5.65 -33.73
CA LYS A 122 13.58 5.25 -32.82
C LYS A 122 12.81 6.49 -32.38
N ASN A 123 11.51 6.51 -32.63
CA ASN A 123 10.62 7.66 -32.42
C ASN A 123 11.07 8.94 -33.15
N GLY A 124 11.73 8.83 -34.31
CA GLY A 124 12.14 9.98 -35.13
C GLY A 124 10.97 10.71 -35.81
N LEU A 125 11.04 12.05 -35.87
CA LEU A 125 10.01 12.89 -36.52
C LEU A 125 9.74 12.52 -37.98
N ALA A 126 10.75 12.07 -38.73
CA ALA A 126 10.56 11.61 -40.11
C ALA A 126 9.49 10.50 -40.20
N ARG A 127 9.55 9.50 -39.31
CA ARG A 127 8.52 8.45 -39.26
C ARG A 127 7.14 9.01 -38.94
N ARG A 128 7.03 9.96 -37.99
CA ARG A 128 5.75 10.63 -37.65
C ARG A 128 5.18 11.36 -38.87
N ILE A 129 5.98 12.16 -39.57
CA ILE A 129 5.56 12.89 -40.78
C ILE A 129 5.07 11.92 -41.86
N PHE A 130 5.83 10.86 -42.17
CA PHE A 130 5.42 9.88 -43.19
C PHE A 130 4.12 9.14 -42.80
N SER A 131 3.98 8.70 -41.54
CA SER A 131 2.73 8.08 -41.08
C SER A 131 1.54 9.05 -41.15
N LYS A 132 1.72 10.32 -40.77
CA LYS A 132 0.65 11.34 -40.86
C LYS A 132 0.30 11.69 -42.32
N ALA A 133 1.25 11.54 -43.24
CA ALA A 133 1.04 11.64 -44.69
C ALA A 133 0.47 10.34 -45.33
N GLY A 134 0.11 9.32 -44.54
CA GLY A 134 -0.50 8.07 -45.03
C GLY A 134 0.49 7.02 -45.55
N VAL A 135 1.78 7.17 -45.27
CA VAL A 135 2.85 6.32 -45.82
C VAL A 135 3.28 5.23 -44.83
N ASP A 136 3.35 3.98 -45.30
CA ASP A 136 3.92 2.85 -44.56
C ASP A 136 5.45 2.98 -44.44
N ASN A 137 5.91 3.36 -43.26
CA ASN A 137 7.32 3.50 -42.91
C ASN A 137 8.15 2.21 -43.12
N THR A 138 7.54 1.02 -43.02
CA THR A 138 8.28 -0.25 -43.20
C THR A 138 8.64 -0.45 -44.67
N ARG A 139 7.67 -0.28 -45.57
CA ARG A 139 7.87 -0.30 -47.02
C ARG A 139 8.80 0.82 -47.48
N LEU A 140 8.71 2.02 -46.89
CA LEU A 140 9.56 3.15 -47.23
C LEU A 140 11.04 2.89 -46.87
N LEU A 141 11.30 2.27 -45.71
CA LEU A 141 12.62 1.82 -45.31
C LEU A 141 13.13 0.69 -46.22
N GLU A 142 12.29 -0.33 -46.52
CA GLU A 142 12.65 -1.39 -47.47
C GLU A 142 13.01 -0.85 -48.85
N ALA A 143 12.26 0.11 -49.39
CA ALA A 143 12.53 0.72 -50.68
C ALA A 143 13.84 1.52 -50.67
N THR A 144 14.14 2.19 -49.55
CA THR A 144 15.41 2.87 -49.31
C THR A 144 16.57 1.85 -49.29
N ASP A 145 16.47 0.76 -48.54
CA ASP A 145 17.48 -0.30 -48.51
C ASP A 145 17.65 -0.98 -49.88
N LYS A 146 16.57 -1.25 -50.61
CA LYS A 146 16.60 -1.79 -51.98
C LYS A 146 17.30 -0.85 -52.97
N PHE A 147 17.27 0.47 -52.75
CA PHE A 147 18.05 1.44 -53.53
C PHE A 147 19.53 1.46 -53.13
N ILE A 148 19.83 1.48 -51.83
CA ILE A 148 21.20 1.45 -51.28
C ILE A 148 21.93 0.18 -51.74
N GLN A 149 21.29 -0.99 -51.65
CA GLN A 149 21.91 -2.27 -52.00
C GLN A 149 22.31 -2.41 -53.48
N ARG A 150 21.71 -1.60 -54.38
CA ARG A 150 22.02 -1.57 -55.82
C ARG A 150 23.23 -0.70 -56.17
N GLN A 151 23.74 0.12 -55.24
CA GLN A 151 24.86 1.01 -55.53
C GLN A 151 26.21 0.25 -55.58
N PRO A 152 27.24 0.79 -56.27
CA PRO A 152 28.55 0.16 -56.37
C PRO A 152 29.26 0.06 -55.01
N LYS A 153 29.76 -1.14 -54.68
CA LYS A 153 30.40 -1.44 -53.39
C LYS A 153 31.92 -1.51 -53.54
N VAL A 154 32.63 -0.83 -52.65
CA VAL A 154 34.10 -0.75 -52.64
C VAL A 154 34.69 -1.87 -51.79
N LEU A 155 35.82 -2.44 -52.22
CA LEU A 155 36.57 -3.46 -51.48
C LEU A 155 37.93 -2.91 -51.02
N GLY A 156 38.02 -2.61 -49.71
CA GLY A 156 39.20 -2.07 -49.04
C GLY A 156 38.82 -1.38 -47.72
N GLU A 157 39.79 -0.89 -46.95
CA GLU A 157 39.49 0.07 -45.87
C GLU A 157 39.32 1.47 -46.48
N PRO A 158 38.15 2.13 -46.32
CA PRO A 158 37.95 3.47 -46.84
C PRO A 158 38.65 4.52 -45.95
N ALA A 159 39.47 5.37 -46.56
CA ALA A 159 40.17 6.47 -45.90
C ALA A 159 39.23 7.66 -45.60
N GLY A 160 38.20 7.41 -44.78
CA GLY A 160 37.11 8.34 -44.48
C GLY A 160 36.00 8.32 -45.54
N SER A 161 34.77 8.53 -45.10
CA SER A 161 33.61 8.68 -46.00
C SER A 161 33.47 10.15 -46.39
N MET A 162 33.46 10.44 -47.68
CA MET A 162 33.30 11.81 -48.21
C MET A 162 31.83 12.19 -48.30
N LEU A 163 31.46 13.45 -48.07
CA LEU A 163 30.10 13.92 -48.34
C LEU A 163 29.87 14.03 -49.85
N GLY A 164 28.72 13.57 -50.31
CA GLY A 164 28.31 13.59 -51.70
C GLY A 164 27.58 14.86 -52.12
N ARG A 165 27.60 15.14 -53.43
CA ARG A 165 27.09 16.39 -54.01
C ARG A 165 25.58 16.55 -53.82
N ASP A 166 24.83 15.47 -53.93
CA ASP A 166 23.37 15.51 -53.79
C ASP A 166 22.97 15.74 -52.34
N LEU A 167 23.75 15.21 -51.39
CA LEU A 167 23.60 15.45 -49.96
C LEU A 167 23.94 16.89 -49.55
N GLU A 168 25.02 17.48 -50.06
CA GLU A 168 25.30 18.92 -49.89
C GLU A 168 24.14 19.78 -50.44
N ALA A 169 23.63 19.44 -51.63
CA ALA A 169 22.48 20.13 -52.22
C ALA A 169 21.18 19.94 -51.42
N LEU A 170 20.98 18.81 -50.73
CA LEU A 170 19.83 18.57 -49.86
C LEU A 170 19.90 19.40 -48.59
N VAL A 171 21.06 19.46 -47.95
CA VAL A 171 21.30 20.31 -46.77
C VAL A 171 21.10 21.79 -47.11
N GLN A 172 21.50 22.22 -48.31
CA GLN A 172 21.25 23.59 -48.77
C GLN A 172 19.76 23.88 -49.00
N ARG A 173 19.01 22.97 -49.64
CA ARG A 173 17.54 23.06 -49.75
C ARG A 173 16.85 23.12 -48.39
N ALA A 174 17.32 22.36 -47.40
CA ALA A 174 16.80 22.41 -46.03
C ALA A 174 17.08 23.75 -45.33
N ARG A 175 18.20 24.41 -45.63
CA ARG A 175 18.49 25.79 -45.18
C ARG A 175 17.61 26.85 -45.88
N GLU A 176 17.01 26.53 -47.02
CA GLU A 176 16.04 27.39 -47.71
C GLU A 176 14.64 27.21 -47.13
N TYR A 177 14.17 25.98 -46.92
CA TYR A 177 12.91 25.72 -46.18
C TYR A 177 12.93 26.31 -44.77
N LYS A 178 14.06 26.21 -44.04
CA LYS A 178 14.26 26.90 -42.75
C LYS A 178 13.90 28.40 -42.82
N LYS A 179 14.23 29.09 -43.91
CA LYS A 179 13.89 30.51 -44.09
C LYS A 179 12.42 30.72 -44.46
N GLU A 180 11.83 29.79 -45.21
CA GLU A 180 10.39 29.81 -45.55
C GLU A 180 9.50 29.67 -44.31
N TYR A 181 9.87 28.79 -43.37
CA TYR A 181 9.17 28.61 -42.08
C TYR A 181 9.59 29.60 -40.98
N GLY A 182 10.61 30.44 -41.22
CA GLY A 182 11.10 31.44 -40.25
C GLY A 182 11.90 30.87 -39.07
N ASP A 183 12.50 29.69 -39.22
CA ASP A 183 13.08 28.93 -38.11
C ASP A 183 14.55 29.25 -37.79
N SER A 184 14.93 29.04 -36.53
CA SER A 184 16.29 29.28 -36.02
C SER A 184 17.25 28.11 -36.25
N PHE A 185 16.74 26.88 -36.41
CA PHE A 185 17.53 25.68 -36.70
C PHE A 185 16.99 24.88 -37.89
N VAL A 186 17.84 24.07 -38.54
CA VAL A 186 17.41 23.09 -39.55
C VAL A 186 16.88 21.84 -38.83
N SER A 187 15.57 21.65 -38.85
CA SER A 187 14.86 20.48 -38.31
C SER A 187 14.81 19.32 -39.31
N VAL A 188 14.35 18.15 -38.83
CA VAL A 188 14.06 16.98 -39.67
C VAL A 188 13.00 17.29 -40.73
N GLU A 189 12.02 18.15 -40.43
CA GLU A 189 10.97 18.61 -41.36
C GLU A 189 11.57 19.20 -42.65
N HIS A 190 12.58 20.07 -42.51
CA HIS A 190 13.25 20.71 -43.63
C HIS A 190 14.08 19.73 -44.47
N LEU A 191 14.66 18.70 -43.84
CA LEU A 191 15.36 17.62 -44.54
C LEU A 191 14.36 16.76 -45.34
N VAL A 192 13.22 16.39 -44.75
CA VAL A 192 12.13 15.64 -45.41
C VAL A 192 11.58 16.41 -46.61
N LEU A 193 11.28 17.71 -46.47
CA LEU A 193 10.87 18.57 -47.60
C LEU A 193 11.98 18.71 -48.67
N GLY A 194 13.25 18.61 -48.28
CA GLY A 194 14.39 18.58 -49.19
C GLY A 194 14.33 17.46 -50.24
N PHE A 195 13.92 16.25 -49.84
CA PHE A 195 13.91 15.07 -50.71
C PHE A 195 12.97 15.16 -51.92
N LEU A 196 11.90 15.97 -51.87
CA LEU A 196 10.98 16.20 -53.01
C LEU A 196 11.70 16.65 -54.29
N GLN A 197 12.78 17.41 -54.14
CA GLN A 197 13.55 17.97 -55.26
C GLN A 197 14.78 17.12 -55.62
N ASP A 198 15.00 16.00 -54.93
CA ASP A 198 16.25 15.24 -55.00
C ASP A 198 16.35 14.37 -56.24
N GLN A 199 17.21 14.73 -57.18
CA GLN A 199 17.26 14.10 -58.51
C GLN A 199 17.81 12.66 -58.49
N ARG A 200 18.65 12.34 -57.49
CA ARG A 200 19.30 11.04 -57.33
C ARG A 200 18.36 9.95 -56.82
N PHE A 201 17.62 10.26 -55.76
CA PHE A 201 16.91 9.26 -54.97
C PHE A 201 15.51 9.74 -54.54
N GLY A 202 15.44 10.85 -53.80
CA GLY A 202 14.21 11.26 -53.10
C GLY A 202 13.01 11.52 -54.02
N LYS A 203 13.24 12.15 -55.19
CA LYS A 203 12.17 12.48 -56.15
C LYS A 203 11.57 11.26 -56.84
N GLN A 204 12.30 10.16 -56.96
CA GLN A 204 11.73 8.90 -57.46
C GLN A 204 10.97 8.18 -56.34
N LEU A 205 11.61 7.99 -55.17
CA LEU A 205 10.97 7.36 -54.01
C LEU A 205 9.62 8.01 -53.67
N TYR A 206 9.56 9.34 -53.65
CA TYR A 206 8.34 10.07 -53.31
C TYR A 206 7.25 9.93 -54.38
N ARG A 207 7.59 9.70 -55.65
CA ARG A 207 6.60 9.36 -56.69
C ARG A 207 6.05 7.96 -56.50
N ASP A 208 6.93 6.99 -56.22
CA ASP A 208 6.56 5.59 -56.02
C ASP A 208 5.61 5.42 -54.81
N PHE A 209 5.74 6.27 -53.79
CA PHE A 209 4.87 6.34 -52.60
C PHE A 209 3.77 7.43 -52.67
N GLN A 210 3.54 8.06 -53.83
CA GLN A 210 2.53 9.12 -54.06
C GLN A 210 2.64 10.37 -53.14
N ILE A 211 3.81 10.61 -52.57
CA ILE A 211 4.11 11.70 -51.64
C ILE A 211 4.21 13.03 -52.39
N THR A 212 3.38 14.01 -52.01
CA THR A 212 3.35 15.36 -52.60
C THR A 212 3.88 16.42 -51.63
N LEU A 213 4.18 17.61 -52.16
CA LEU A 213 4.52 18.78 -51.33
C LEU A 213 3.36 19.18 -50.40
N GLN A 214 2.11 19.10 -50.87
CA GLN A 214 0.92 19.47 -50.09
C GLN A 214 0.66 18.47 -48.94
N THR A 215 0.77 17.16 -49.21
CA THR A 215 0.62 16.13 -48.18
C THR A 215 1.73 16.21 -47.13
N LEU A 216 2.98 16.48 -47.51
CA LEU A 216 4.06 16.69 -46.55
C LEU A 216 3.90 17.98 -45.74
N LYS A 217 3.52 19.11 -46.36
CA LYS A 217 3.26 20.35 -45.61
C LYS A 217 2.14 20.19 -44.58
N SER A 218 0.99 19.63 -44.99
CA SER A 218 -0.13 19.38 -44.06
C SER A 218 0.21 18.38 -42.94
N ALA A 219 1.01 17.34 -43.24
CA ALA A 219 1.52 16.42 -42.22
C ALA A 219 2.46 17.09 -41.21
N ILE A 220 3.35 17.99 -41.67
CA ILE A 220 4.24 18.78 -40.81
C ILE A 220 3.43 19.77 -39.97
N GLU A 221 2.54 20.55 -40.59
CA GLU A 221 1.65 21.51 -39.91
C GLU A 221 0.78 20.84 -38.83
N ALA A 222 0.32 19.60 -39.07
CA ALA A 222 -0.47 18.85 -38.09
C ALA A 222 0.32 18.38 -36.86
N ILE A 223 1.61 18.07 -36.99
CA ILE A 223 2.48 17.63 -35.87
C ILE A 223 3.07 18.83 -35.12
N ARG A 224 3.42 19.88 -35.86
CA ARG A 224 4.07 21.10 -35.37
C ARG A 224 3.09 22.14 -34.82
N GLY A 225 1.83 22.11 -35.27
CA GLY A 225 0.81 23.09 -34.92
C GLY A 225 1.27 24.52 -35.23
N ARG A 226 1.10 25.43 -34.25
CA ARG A 226 1.53 26.84 -34.34
C ARG A 226 2.95 27.08 -33.79
N GLN A 227 3.79 26.05 -33.63
CA GLN A 227 5.13 26.20 -33.05
C GLN A 227 6.22 26.50 -34.10
N SER A 228 7.29 27.16 -33.66
CA SER A 228 8.47 27.51 -34.45
C SER A 228 9.74 26.89 -33.83
N VAL A 229 10.66 26.41 -34.65
CA VAL A 229 11.90 25.76 -34.22
C VAL A 229 12.92 26.81 -33.80
N ILE A 230 12.82 27.21 -32.52
CA ILE A 230 13.68 28.20 -31.85
C ILE A 230 14.73 27.58 -30.92
N ASP A 231 14.64 26.27 -30.67
CA ASP A 231 15.54 25.48 -29.80
C ASP A 231 16.15 24.30 -30.58
N GLN A 232 17.19 23.67 -30.04
CA GLN A 232 17.82 22.48 -30.66
C GLN A 232 17.02 21.19 -30.47
N ASP A 233 16.18 21.09 -29.44
CA ASP A 233 15.15 20.04 -29.29
C ASP A 233 13.74 20.64 -29.31
N PRO A 234 13.13 20.80 -30.50
CA PRO A 234 11.71 21.10 -30.63
C PRO A 234 10.84 19.83 -30.47
N GLU A 235 11.37 18.64 -30.75
CA GLU A 235 10.61 17.40 -30.82
C GLU A 235 10.07 16.97 -29.45
N GLY A 236 10.78 17.30 -28.37
CA GLY A 236 10.27 17.18 -27.01
C GLY A 236 8.97 17.96 -26.76
N LYS A 237 8.78 19.11 -27.43
CA LYS A 237 7.72 20.10 -27.16
C LYS A 237 6.47 19.99 -28.06
N TYR A 238 6.52 19.18 -29.12
CA TYR A 238 5.36 18.83 -29.95
C TYR A 238 4.46 17.79 -29.24
N GLU A 239 3.15 17.77 -29.52
CA GLU A 239 2.21 16.71 -29.05
C GLU A 239 2.36 16.43 -27.53
N ALA A 240 2.44 17.49 -26.71
CA ALA A 240 2.80 17.38 -25.29
C ALA A 240 1.65 16.80 -24.46
N LEU A 241 0.40 17.09 -24.82
CA LEU A 241 -0.79 16.47 -24.20
C LEU A 241 -0.90 14.96 -24.46
N GLU A 242 -0.42 14.46 -25.61
CA GLU A 242 -0.42 13.01 -25.89
C GLU A 242 0.72 12.27 -25.17
N LYS A 243 1.82 12.96 -24.84
CA LYS A 243 2.97 12.40 -24.10
C LYS A 243 2.80 12.41 -22.58
N TYR A 244 2.17 13.47 -22.06
CA TYR A 244 2.11 13.77 -20.62
C TYR A 244 0.68 13.80 -20.08
N GLY A 245 -0.31 13.44 -20.88
CA GLY A 245 -1.72 13.42 -20.49
C GLY A 245 -2.45 12.16 -20.96
N LYS A 246 -3.63 11.93 -20.37
CA LYS A 246 -4.55 10.82 -20.70
C LYS A 246 -5.92 11.41 -21.00
N ASP A 247 -6.40 11.24 -22.24
CA ASP A 247 -7.70 11.76 -22.68
C ASP A 247 -8.84 10.89 -22.11
N LEU A 248 -9.38 11.28 -20.95
CA LEU A 248 -10.47 10.57 -20.28
C LEU A 248 -11.73 10.56 -21.16
N THR A 249 -11.96 11.60 -21.96
CA THR A 249 -13.06 11.65 -22.93
C THR A 249 -12.88 10.68 -24.12
N ALA A 250 -11.65 10.32 -24.48
CA ALA A 250 -11.39 9.22 -25.41
C ALA A 250 -11.63 7.86 -24.74
N MET A 251 -11.09 7.65 -23.54
CA MET A 251 -11.30 6.40 -22.76
C MET A 251 -12.78 6.14 -22.48
N ALA A 252 -13.59 7.18 -22.24
CA ALA A 252 -15.05 7.09 -22.10
C ALA A 252 -15.78 6.73 -23.42
N LYS A 253 -15.27 7.12 -24.59
CA LYS A 253 -15.82 6.70 -25.90
C LYS A 253 -15.49 5.24 -26.21
N GLU A 254 -14.28 4.82 -25.85
CA GLU A 254 -13.77 3.46 -25.99
C GLU A 254 -14.34 2.48 -24.95
N GLY A 255 -15.12 2.94 -23.97
CA GLY A 255 -15.71 2.09 -22.94
C GLY A 255 -14.72 1.58 -21.88
N LYS A 256 -13.55 2.22 -21.75
CA LYS A 256 -12.43 1.80 -20.86
C LYS A 256 -12.48 2.37 -19.43
N LEU A 257 -13.34 3.34 -19.16
CA LEU A 257 -13.57 3.85 -17.80
C LEU A 257 -14.65 3.01 -17.11
N ASP A 258 -14.52 2.81 -15.81
CA ASP A 258 -15.50 2.06 -15.02
C ASP A 258 -16.73 2.91 -14.64
N PRO A 259 -17.90 2.28 -14.44
CA PRO A 259 -19.12 3.01 -14.12
C PRO A 259 -18.99 3.73 -12.77
N VAL A 260 -19.37 5.01 -12.73
CA VAL A 260 -19.27 5.85 -11.53
C VAL A 260 -20.62 5.93 -10.83
N ILE A 261 -20.74 5.23 -9.70
CA ILE A 261 -21.97 5.11 -8.91
C ILE A 261 -21.93 6.07 -7.72
N GLY A 262 -23.08 6.68 -7.37
CA GLY A 262 -23.25 7.41 -6.10
C GLY A 262 -22.55 8.76 -5.97
N ARG A 263 -22.03 9.33 -7.07
CA ARG A 263 -21.31 10.62 -7.10
C ARG A 263 -21.96 11.69 -7.98
N ASP A 264 -23.27 11.57 -8.18
CA ASP A 264 -24.01 12.39 -9.14
C ASP A 264 -24.06 13.88 -8.79
N ASP A 265 -24.06 14.22 -7.51
CA ASP A 265 -24.12 15.61 -7.06
C ASP A 265 -22.74 16.30 -7.07
N GLU A 266 -21.65 15.59 -6.81
CA GLU A 266 -20.29 16.11 -6.99
C GLU A 266 -19.98 16.33 -8.48
N ILE A 267 -20.39 15.40 -9.35
CA ILE A 267 -20.28 15.56 -10.82
C ILE A 267 -21.14 16.76 -11.28
N ARG A 268 -22.40 16.85 -10.85
CA ARG A 268 -23.30 17.99 -11.12
C ARG A 268 -22.72 19.31 -10.60
N ARG A 269 -22.06 19.30 -9.44
CA ARG A 269 -21.39 20.47 -8.85
C ARG A 269 -20.16 20.89 -9.67
N CYS A 270 -19.35 19.94 -10.14
CA CYS A 270 -18.25 20.22 -11.07
C CYS A 270 -18.75 20.82 -12.39
N ILE A 271 -19.81 20.26 -12.98
CA ILE A 271 -20.50 20.80 -14.18
C ILE A 271 -20.97 22.25 -13.93
N GLN A 272 -21.61 22.50 -12.78
CA GLN A 272 -22.06 23.84 -12.39
C GLN A 272 -20.89 24.81 -12.29
N ILE A 273 -19.78 24.41 -11.66
CA ILE A 273 -18.59 25.25 -11.46
C ILE A 273 -17.89 25.56 -12.78
N LEU A 274 -17.62 24.55 -13.61
CA LEU A 274 -17.00 24.71 -14.94
C LEU A 274 -17.84 25.61 -15.88
N SER A 275 -19.14 25.73 -15.63
CA SER A 275 -20.05 26.61 -16.37
C SER A 275 -20.04 28.08 -15.89
N ARG A 276 -19.34 28.42 -14.79
CA ARG A 276 -19.28 29.80 -14.24
C ARG A 276 -18.37 30.71 -15.07
N ARG A 277 -18.60 32.02 -14.98
CA ARG A 277 -17.72 33.08 -15.50
C ARG A 277 -16.51 33.37 -14.60
N THR A 278 -16.60 33.10 -13.30
CA THR A 278 -15.58 33.35 -12.27
C THR A 278 -15.62 32.26 -11.18
N LYS A 279 -14.48 31.97 -10.54
CA LYS A 279 -14.29 30.77 -9.68
C LYS A 279 -14.82 29.51 -10.40
N ASN A 280 -14.33 29.29 -11.61
CA ASN A 280 -14.81 28.30 -12.59
C ASN A 280 -13.93 27.04 -12.71
N ASN A 281 -12.97 26.88 -11.80
CA ASN A 281 -12.13 25.69 -11.68
C ASN A 281 -12.52 24.97 -10.37
N PRO A 282 -13.14 23.79 -10.40
CA PRO A 282 -13.42 23.04 -9.17
C PRO A 282 -12.14 22.45 -8.58
N VAL A 283 -12.10 22.30 -7.26
CA VAL A 283 -11.11 21.47 -6.56
C VAL A 283 -11.86 20.46 -5.70
N LEU A 284 -11.63 19.18 -5.99
CA LEU A 284 -12.10 18.04 -5.22
C LEU A 284 -11.24 17.91 -3.96
N ILE A 285 -11.84 18.11 -2.80
CA ILE A 285 -11.19 18.08 -1.49
C ILE A 285 -11.78 16.92 -0.71
N GLY A 286 -10.93 15.95 -0.40
CA GLY A 286 -11.30 14.76 0.36
C GLY A 286 -10.07 13.90 0.60
N GLU A 287 -10.20 12.86 1.42
CA GLU A 287 -9.08 11.99 1.77
C GLU A 287 -8.62 11.11 0.57
N PRO A 288 -7.45 10.45 0.64
CA PRO A 288 -7.07 9.45 -0.34
C PRO A 288 -8.09 8.31 -0.42
N GLY A 289 -8.32 7.76 -1.61
CA GLY A 289 -9.20 6.59 -1.80
C GLY A 289 -10.72 6.88 -1.89
N VAL A 290 -11.21 8.07 -1.56
CA VAL A 290 -12.67 8.37 -1.56
C VAL A 290 -13.33 8.47 -2.95
N GLY A 291 -12.57 8.30 -4.04
CA GLY A 291 -13.09 8.37 -5.42
C GLY A 291 -13.00 9.75 -6.10
N LYS A 292 -12.04 10.61 -5.71
CA LYS A 292 -11.82 11.93 -6.36
C LYS A 292 -11.59 11.80 -7.87
N THR A 293 -10.73 10.87 -8.30
CA THR A 293 -10.41 10.62 -9.71
C THR A 293 -11.63 10.08 -10.48
N ALA A 294 -12.45 9.24 -9.84
CA ALA A 294 -13.70 8.73 -10.41
C ALA A 294 -14.73 9.85 -10.70
N ILE A 295 -14.76 10.94 -9.92
CA ILE A 295 -15.64 12.11 -10.22
C ILE A 295 -15.24 12.79 -11.55
N SER A 296 -13.93 12.87 -11.85
CA SER A 296 -13.45 13.33 -13.17
C SER A 296 -13.76 12.34 -14.30
N GLU A 297 -13.71 11.04 -14.04
CA GLU A 297 -14.02 10.00 -15.03
C GLU A 297 -15.54 9.95 -15.35
N GLY A 298 -16.39 10.07 -14.34
CA GLY A 298 -17.84 10.21 -14.48
C GLY A 298 -18.24 11.51 -15.19
N LEU A 299 -17.47 12.59 -15.00
CA LEU A 299 -17.62 13.81 -15.79
C LEU A 299 -17.26 13.57 -17.28
N ALA A 300 -16.19 12.82 -17.58
CA ALA A 300 -15.87 12.45 -18.96
C ALA A 300 -16.96 11.58 -19.60
N GLN A 301 -17.51 10.62 -18.86
CA GLN A 301 -18.66 9.81 -19.30
C GLN A 301 -19.86 10.68 -19.65
N ARG A 302 -20.26 11.62 -18.78
CA ARG A 302 -21.38 12.53 -19.07
C ARG A 302 -21.12 13.49 -20.24
N ILE A 303 -19.90 14.00 -20.39
CA ILE A 303 -19.51 14.81 -21.57
C ILE A 303 -19.68 13.99 -22.87
N VAL A 304 -19.36 12.70 -22.84
CA VAL A 304 -19.49 11.77 -23.98
C VAL A 304 -20.92 11.30 -24.23
N GLN A 305 -21.75 11.21 -23.18
CA GLN A 305 -23.19 10.92 -23.29
C GLN A 305 -24.02 12.14 -23.71
N GLY A 306 -23.48 13.36 -23.53
CA GLY A 306 -24.20 14.61 -23.77
C GLY A 306 -25.00 15.14 -22.57
N ASP A 307 -24.93 14.50 -21.39
CA ASP A 307 -25.52 15.00 -20.13
C ASP A 307 -24.68 16.14 -19.52
N VAL A 308 -24.44 17.18 -20.32
CA VAL A 308 -23.76 18.40 -19.90
C VAL A 308 -24.38 19.62 -20.61
N PRO A 309 -24.37 20.81 -19.99
CA PRO A 309 -24.79 22.04 -20.66
C PRO A 309 -24.01 22.27 -21.96
N GLN A 310 -24.61 22.94 -22.94
CA GLN A 310 -23.96 23.29 -24.23
C GLN A 310 -22.58 23.94 -24.07
N ALA A 311 -22.35 24.67 -22.97
CA ALA A 311 -21.05 25.26 -22.65
C ALA A 311 -19.93 24.22 -22.46
N LEU A 312 -20.22 22.96 -22.14
CA LEU A 312 -19.27 21.87 -21.88
C LEU A 312 -19.36 20.70 -22.86
N MET A 313 -20.41 20.64 -23.70
CA MET A 313 -20.54 19.66 -24.78
C MET A 313 -19.30 19.66 -25.69
N ASN A 314 -18.90 18.47 -26.15
CA ASN A 314 -17.77 18.22 -27.07
C ASN A 314 -16.38 18.71 -26.60
N ARG A 315 -16.22 19.18 -25.36
CA ARG A 315 -14.89 19.45 -24.78
C ARG A 315 -14.14 18.15 -24.51
N LYS A 316 -12.81 18.23 -24.51
CA LYS A 316 -11.94 17.14 -24.02
C LYS A 316 -11.69 17.30 -22.53
N LEU A 317 -11.65 16.19 -21.79
CA LEU A 317 -11.11 16.15 -20.42
C LEU A 317 -9.83 15.31 -20.44
N ILE A 318 -8.69 15.93 -20.12
CA ILE A 318 -7.38 15.29 -20.13
C ILE A 318 -6.81 15.29 -18.71
N SER A 319 -6.47 14.11 -18.19
CA SER A 319 -5.74 13.96 -16.93
C SER A 319 -4.26 14.22 -17.17
N LEU A 320 -3.62 15.06 -16.36
CA LEU A 320 -2.18 15.29 -16.38
C LEU A 320 -1.44 14.17 -15.64
N ASP A 321 -0.41 13.58 -16.26
CA ASP A 321 0.43 12.58 -15.61
C ASP A 321 1.71 13.24 -15.05
N MET A 322 1.65 13.56 -13.75
CA MET A 322 2.77 14.16 -13.02
C MET A 322 4.00 13.26 -12.98
N GLY A 323 3.81 11.93 -12.97
CA GLY A 323 4.89 10.95 -13.04
C GLY A 323 5.63 11.03 -14.39
N ALA A 324 4.89 11.07 -15.50
CA ALA A 324 5.45 11.20 -16.85
C ALA A 324 6.20 12.53 -17.07
N LEU A 325 5.71 13.63 -16.50
CA LEU A 325 6.41 14.93 -16.55
C LEU A 325 7.77 14.89 -15.83
N ILE A 326 7.84 14.25 -14.67
CA ILE A 326 9.07 14.13 -13.84
C ILE A 326 10.01 13.05 -14.40
N ALA A 327 9.47 11.98 -14.99
CA ALA A 327 10.23 10.85 -15.52
C ALA A 327 11.28 11.28 -16.54
N GLY A 328 12.54 10.92 -16.29
CA GLY A 328 13.66 11.26 -17.18
C GLY A 328 13.97 12.76 -17.28
N ALA A 329 13.48 13.60 -16.36
CA ALA A 329 14.02 14.95 -16.17
C ALA A 329 15.33 14.86 -15.36
N LYS A 330 16.43 15.38 -15.91
CA LYS A 330 17.75 15.47 -15.25
C LYS A 330 17.91 16.77 -14.47
N TYR A 331 17.18 17.82 -14.86
CA TYR A 331 17.25 19.16 -14.27
C TYR A 331 15.84 19.74 -14.07
N ARG A 332 15.62 20.52 -13.00
CA ARG A 332 14.30 21.10 -12.67
C ARG A 332 13.67 21.88 -13.84
N GLY A 333 14.47 22.63 -14.60
CA GLY A 333 13.99 23.39 -15.75
C GLY A 333 13.38 22.54 -16.87
N GLU A 334 13.81 21.28 -17.03
CA GLU A 334 13.22 20.37 -18.04
C GLU A 334 11.78 20.01 -17.69
N PHE A 335 11.45 19.87 -16.40
CA PHE A 335 10.07 19.69 -15.94
C PHE A 335 9.23 20.95 -16.18
N GLU A 336 9.76 22.13 -15.84
CA GLU A 336 9.08 23.41 -16.06
C GLU A 336 8.78 23.66 -17.55
N ASP A 337 9.72 23.39 -18.45
CA ASP A 337 9.51 23.54 -19.90
C ASP A 337 8.52 22.51 -20.47
N ARG A 338 8.51 21.26 -19.97
CA ARG A 338 7.49 20.25 -20.35
C ARG A 338 6.09 20.68 -19.92
N LEU A 339 5.92 21.08 -18.65
CA LEU A 339 4.65 21.55 -18.12
C LEU A 339 4.18 22.82 -18.84
N LYS A 340 5.09 23.73 -19.16
CA LYS A 340 4.81 24.94 -19.94
C LYS A 340 4.41 24.64 -21.39
N ALA A 341 4.96 23.60 -22.03
CA ALA A 341 4.49 23.12 -23.33
C ALA A 341 3.05 22.59 -23.25
N VAL A 342 2.75 21.72 -22.28
CA VAL A 342 1.40 21.21 -22.01
C VAL A 342 0.40 22.34 -21.75
N LEU A 343 0.71 23.25 -20.84
CA LEU A 343 -0.16 24.38 -20.49
C LEU A 343 -0.40 25.31 -21.69
N LYS A 344 0.62 25.52 -22.53
CA LYS A 344 0.47 26.30 -23.77
C LYS A 344 -0.49 25.60 -24.74
N GLU A 345 -0.35 24.29 -24.94
CA GLU A 345 -1.23 23.50 -25.83
C GLU A 345 -2.70 23.56 -25.37
N VAL A 346 -2.96 23.53 -24.06
CA VAL A 346 -4.30 23.73 -23.48
C VAL A 346 -4.85 25.13 -23.76
N THR A 347 -4.03 26.19 -23.68
CA THR A 347 -4.49 27.56 -23.96
C THR A 347 -4.60 27.89 -25.44
N ASP A 348 -3.71 27.35 -26.29
CA ASP A 348 -3.78 27.47 -27.75
C ASP A 348 -5.03 26.75 -28.32
N SER A 349 -5.70 25.91 -27.51
CA SER A 349 -6.97 25.23 -27.79
C SER A 349 -8.23 26.03 -27.43
N ASP A 350 -8.12 27.33 -27.11
CA ASP A 350 -9.22 28.25 -26.80
C ASP A 350 -10.23 27.70 -25.74
N GLY A 351 -9.72 26.92 -24.79
CA GLY A 351 -10.49 26.31 -23.71
C GLY A 351 -11.30 25.07 -24.10
N GLN A 352 -11.19 24.54 -25.32
CA GLN A 352 -11.83 23.26 -25.70
C GLN A 352 -11.35 22.07 -24.85
N ILE A 353 -10.21 22.21 -24.19
CA ILE A 353 -9.61 21.23 -23.29
C ILE A 353 -9.82 21.68 -21.84
N ILE A 354 -10.27 20.74 -21.00
CA ILE A 354 -10.29 20.85 -19.54
C ILE A 354 -9.16 19.95 -19.03
N LEU A 355 -8.32 20.49 -18.15
CA LEU A 355 -7.19 19.76 -17.57
C LEU A 355 -7.54 19.24 -16.17
N PHE A 356 -7.59 17.93 -15.97
CA PHE A 356 -7.61 17.35 -14.62
C PHE A 356 -6.19 17.23 -14.08
N ILE A 357 -5.95 17.70 -12.86
CA ILE A 357 -4.68 17.63 -12.15
C ILE A 357 -4.95 16.97 -10.81
N ASP A 358 -4.61 15.68 -10.72
CA ASP A 358 -4.56 15.01 -9.41
C ASP A 358 -3.37 15.53 -8.59
N GLU A 359 -3.48 15.43 -7.27
CA GLU A 359 -2.53 15.99 -6.30
C GLU A 359 -2.07 17.43 -6.64
N ILE A 360 -3.00 18.33 -7.00
CA ILE A 360 -2.69 19.68 -7.55
C ILE A 360 -1.78 20.53 -6.65
N HIS A 361 -1.74 20.23 -5.35
CA HIS A 361 -0.81 20.84 -4.40
C HIS A 361 0.67 20.59 -4.74
N THR A 362 1.01 19.47 -5.40
CA THR A 362 2.39 19.15 -5.83
C THR A 362 2.94 20.18 -6.80
N VAL A 363 2.08 20.71 -7.67
CA VAL A 363 2.38 21.75 -8.67
C VAL A 363 2.50 23.15 -8.04
N VAL A 364 1.81 23.38 -6.92
CA VAL A 364 1.54 24.70 -6.33
C VAL A 364 2.34 24.99 -5.06
N GLY A 365 2.58 23.99 -4.22
CA GLY A 365 2.99 24.18 -2.82
C GLY A 365 4.44 23.79 -2.49
N ALA A 366 5.11 23.08 -3.39
CA ALA A 366 6.33 22.36 -3.11
C ALA A 366 7.59 23.23 -2.88
N GLY A 367 7.56 24.52 -3.23
CA GLY A 367 8.68 25.45 -3.02
C GLY A 367 8.95 25.86 -1.56
N ALA A 368 8.01 25.61 -0.62
CA ALA A 368 8.09 26.13 0.75
C ALA A 368 9.11 25.42 1.67
N THR A 369 9.50 24.17 1.36
CA THR A 369 10.40 23.37 2.19
C THR A 369 11.32 22.47 1.35
N ASN A 370 12.64 22.59 1.55
CA ASN A 370 13.67 21.69 1.03
C ASN A 370 13.70 21.42 -0.50
N GLY A 371 13.19 22.35 -1.31
CA GLY A 371 13.56 22.45 -2.73
C GLY A 371 12.85 21.50 -3.69
N ALA A 372 11.58 21.18 -3.43
CA ALA A 372 10.68 20.68 -4.47
C ALA A 372 10.16 21.85 -5.35
N MET A 373 9.40 21.55 -6.41
CA MET A 373 9.19 22.45 -7.55
C MET A 373 7.93 23.32 -7.43
N ASP A 374 8.05 24.65 -7.51
CA ASP A 374 6.90 25.59 -7.55
C ASP A 374 6.58 26.02 -8.99
N ALA A 375 5.66 25.30 -9.63
CA ALA A 375 5.09 25.67 -10.91
C ALA A 375 3.77 26.47 -10.77
N GLY A 376 3.36 26.84 -9.55
CA GLY A 376 2.19 27.69 -9.31
C GLY A 376 2.29 29.04 -10.02
N ASN A 377 3.51 29.55 -10.20
CA ASN A 377 3.78 30.78 -10.93
C ASN A 377 3.52 30.69 -12.46
N LEU A 378 3.50 29.48 -13.03
CA LEU A 378 3.06 29.24 -14.42
C LEU A 378 1.52 29.20 -14.53
N LEU A 379 0.85 28.61 -13.54
CA LEU A 379 -0.61 28.48 -13.50
C LEU A 379 -1.33 29.82 -13.22
N LYS A 380 -0.80 30.61 -12.26
CA LYS A 380 -1.43 31.86 -11.76
C LYS A 380 -1.85 32.85 -12.87
N PRO A 381 -1.04 33.14 -13.91
CA PRO A 381 -1.46 34.06 -14.98
C PRO A 381 -2.58 33.50 -15.89
N MET A 382 -2.54 32.19 -16.18
CA MET A 382 -3.46 31.53 -17.14
C MET A 382 -4.83 31.29 -16.51
N LEU A 383 -4.86 30.85 -15.24
CA LEU A 383 -6.05 30.90 -14.38
C LEU A 383 -6.50 32.35 -14.13
N GLY A 384 -5.53 33.28 -14.05
CA GLY A 384 -5.73 34.71 -13.88
C GLY A 384 -6.61 35.32 -14.96
N ARG A 385 -6.32 34.99 -16.23
CA ARG A 385 -7.04 35.45 -17.44
C ARG A 385 -8.25 34.58 -17.80
N GLY A 386 -8.32 33.34 -17.31
CA GLY A 386 -9.42 32.39 -17.58
C GLY A 386 -9.22 31.56 -18.86
N GLU A 387 -8.01 31.58 -19.43
CA GLU A 387 -7.60 30.80 -20.60
C GLU A 387 -7.45 29.31 -20.25
N LEU A 388 -6.94 29.03 -19.04
CA LEU A 388 -6.87 27.68 -18.49
C LEU A 388 -8.16 27.35 -17.72
N ARG A 389 -8.76 26.20 -18.06
CA ARG A 389 -9.80 25.53 -17.27
C ARG A 389 -9.23 24.24 -16.70
N CYS A 390 -9.27 24.08 -15.39
CA CYS A 390 -8.82 22.84 -14.75
C CYS A 390 -9.74 22.37 -13.62
N ILE A 391 -9.60 21.09 -13.29
CA ILE A 391 -10.17 20.41 -12.14
C ILE A 391 -8.99 19.95 -11.31
N GLY A 392 -8.89 20.38 -10.05
CA GLY A 392 -7.86 19.89 -9.12
C GLY A 392 -8.39 18.79 -8.20
N ALA A 393 -7.53 17.91 -7.73
CA ALA A 393 -7.80 17.04 -6.57
C ALA A 393 -6.67 17.12 -5.53
N THR A 394 -7.01 17.09 -4.23
CA THR A 394 -6.07 17.25 -3.10
C THR A 394 -6.75 16.82 -1.78
N THR A 395 -6.03 16.75 -0.65
CA THR A 395 -6.60 16.58 0.71
C THR A 395 -6.92 17.93 1.36
N LEU A 396 -7.68 17.90 2.47
CA LEU A 396 -8.08 19.13 3.19
C LEU A 396 -6.87 19.90 3.75
N ASP A 397 -5.88 19.20 4.29
CA ASP A 397 -4.69 19.80 4.88
C ASP A 397 -3.75 20.40 3.82
N GLU A 398 -3.60 19.75 2.67
CA GLU A 398 -2.88 20.30 1.51
C GLU A 398 -3.55 21.58 0.99
N TYR A 399 -4.89 21.56 0.84
CA TYR A 399 -5.65 22.73 0.38
C TYR A 399 -5.40 23.92 1.31
N ARG A 400 -5.57 23.72 2.62
CA ARG A 400 -5.31 24.72 3.67
C ARG A 400 -3.86 25.18 3.70
N LYS A 401 -2.90 24.29 3.44
CA LYS A 401 -1.47 24.60 3.51
C LYS A 401 -0.96 25.38 2.29
N TYR A 402 -1.47 25.09 1.09
CA TYR A 402 -0.86 25.54 -0.17
C TYR A 402 -1.79 26.35 -1.10
N ILE A 403 -3.11 26.18 -1.04
CA ILE A 403 -4.06 26.85 -1.96
C ILE A 403 -4.81 27.98 -1.24
N GLU A 404 -5.33 27.71 -0.05
CA GLU A 404 -6.11 28.67 0.76
C GLU A 404 -5.25 29.86 1.22
N LYS A 405 -3.96 29.64 1.46
CA LYS A 405 -2.98 30.69 1.82
C LYS A 405 -2.54 31.56 0.64
N ASP A 406 -2.95 31.27 -0.60
CA ASP A 406 -2.62 32.06 -1.78
C ASP A 406 -3.88 32.76 -2.34
N PRO A 407 -4.07 34.07 -2.07
CA PRO A 407 -5.23 34.83 -2.54
C PRO A 407 -5.32 35.04 -4.07
N ALA A 408 -4.35 34.57 -4.86
CA ALA A 408 -4.50 34.49 -6.31
C ALA A 408 -5.20 33.19 -6.72
N LEU A 409 -4.89 32.07 -6.06
CA LEU A 409 -5.43 30.73 -6.35
C LEU A 409 -6.79 30.48 -5.67
N GLU A 410 -6.93 30.85 -4.39
CA GLU A 410 -8.21 30.80 -3.65
C GLU A 410 -9.33 31.55 -4.40
N ARG A 411 -8.98 32.65 -5.11
CA ARG A 411 -9.90 33.44 -5.95
C ARG A 411 -10.17 32.87 -7.35
N ARG A 412 -9.55 31.76 -7.75
CA ARG A 412 -9.76 31.09 -9.05
C ARG A 412 -10.35 29.70 -8.93
N PHE A 413 -10.10 29.03 -7.80
CA PHE A 413 -10.70 27.75 -7.48
C PHE A 413 -12.03 27.88 -6.73
N GLN A 414 -12.83 26.81 -6.77
CA GLN A 414 -14.03 26.62 -5.98
C GLN A 414 -13.98 25.24 -5.33
N GLN A 415 -14.08 25.21 -4.00
CA GLN A 415 -14.09 23.97 -3.22
C GLN A 415 -15.30 23.10 -3.56
N VAL A 416 -15.08 21.80 -3.68
CA VAL A 416 -16.07 20.72 -3.73
C VAL A 416 -15.58 19.66 -2.75
N TYR A 417 -16.31 19.46 -1.65
CA TYR A 417 -15.97 18.39 -0.70
C TYR A 417 -16.40 17.05 -1.27
N VAL A 418 -15.60 16.02 -1.04
CA VAL A 418 -15.85 14.63 -1.44
C VAL A 418 -15.66 13.76 -0.20
N ASP A 419 -16.76 13.54 0.51
CA ASP A 419 -16.77 12.76 1.75
C ASP A 419 -16.69 11.26 1.47
N GLN A 420 -16.27 10.47 2.45
CA GLN A 420 -16.30 9.01 2.40
C GLN A 420 -17.75 8.53 2.22
N PRO A 421 -18.05 7.61 1.28
CA PRO A 421 -19.39 7.04 1.12
C PRO A 421 -19.75 6.16 2.33
N SER A 422 -21.05 5.99 2.60
CA SER A 422 -21.47 5.04 3.64
C SER A 422 -21.18 3.59 3.26
N VAL A 423 -21.39 2.67 4.20
CA VAL A 423 -21.29 1.22 3.92
C VAL A 423 -22.34 0.80 2.87
N GLU A 424 -23.56 1.36 2.91
CA GLU A 424 -24.63 1.05 1.96
C GLU A 424 -24.35 1.62 0.55
N ASP A 425 -23.82 2.85 0.48
CA ASP A 425 -23.32 3.44 -0.77
C ASP A 425 -22.15 2.63 -1.34
N THR A 426 -21.25 2.16 -0.48
CA THR A 426 -20.10 1.33 -0.89
C THR A 426 -20.55 -0.02 -1.43
N ILE A 427 -21.53 -0.67 -0.81
CA ILE A 427 -22.14 -1.90 -1.35
C ILE A 427 -22.77 -1.62 -2.73
N SER A 428 -23.38 -0.45 -2.91
CA SER A 428 -23.98 -0.03 -4.19
C SER A 428 -22.91 0.24 -5.27
N ILE A 429 -21.78 0.86 -4.91
CA ILE A 429 -20.60 1.03 -5.77
C ILE A 429 -20.02 -0.34 -6.16
N LEU A 430 -19.79 -1.23 -5.19
CA LEU A 430 -19.27 -2.58 -5.42
C LEU A 430 -20.19 -3.39 -6.35
N ARG A 431 -21.52 -3.31 -6.17
CA ARG A 431 -22.50 -3.97 -7.05
C ARG A 431 -22.44 -3.45 -8.49
N GLY A 432 -22.24 -2.15 -8.69
CA GLY A 432 -22.07 -1.55 -10.01
C GLY A 432 -20.72 -1.86 -10.67
N LEU A 433 -19.66 -2.07 -9.87
CA LEU A 433 -18.34 -2.49 -10.35
C LEU A 433 -18.22 -4.01 -10.56
N ARG A 434 -19.09 -4.82 -9.95
CA ARG A 434 -18.99 -6.30 -9.95
C ARG A 434 -18.76 -6.88 -11.35
N GLU A 435 -19.55 -6.49 -12.33
CA GLU A 435 -19.48 -7.04 -13.69
C GLU A 435 -18.09 -6.83 -14.33
N ARG A 436 -17.44 -5.70 -14.03
CA ARG A 436 -16.07 -5.38 -14.51
C ARG A 436 -15.02 -6.26 -13.84
N TYR A 437 -15.11 -6.47 -12.53
CA TYR A 437 -14.19 -7.36 -11.81
C TYR A 437 -14.41 -8.83 -12.15
N GLU A 438 -15.65 -9.28 -12.35
CA GLU A 438 -15.96 -10.63 -12.87
C GLU A 438 -15.37 -10.85 -14.26
N LEU A 439 -15.54 -9.89 -15.19
CA LEU A 439 -14.95 -9.92 -16.53
C LEU A 439 -13.42 -9.95 -16.49
N HIS A 440 -12.81 -9.03 -15.73
CA HIS A 440 -11.35 -8.91 -15.65
C HIS A 440 -10.69 -10.15 -15.04
N HIS A 441 -11.32 -10.77 -14.05
CA HIS A 441 -10.76 -11.95 -13.35
C HIS A 441 -11.23 -13.29 -13.88
N GLY A 442 -12.33 -13.37 -14.63
CA GLY A 442 -12.89 -14.65 -15.07
C GLY A 442 -13.50 -15.46 -13.91
N VAL A 443 -14.05 -14.76 -12.91
CA VAL A 443 -14.68 -15.36 -11.71
C VAL A 443 -16.07 -14.76 -11.48
N ARG A 444 -16.85 -15.34 -10.57
CA ARG A 444 -18.11 -14.79 -10.05
C ARG A 444 -17.89 -14.18 -8.67
N ILE A 445 -18.67 -13.16 -8.31
CA ILE A 445 -18.56 -12.51 -6.99
C ILE A 445 -19.93 -12.46 -6.30
N SER A 446 -20.06 -13.21 -5.21
CA SER A 446 -21.31 -13.28 -4.44
C SER A 446 -21.68 -11.91 -3.84
N ASP A 447 -22.98 -11.62 -3.75
CA ASP A 447 -23.44 -10.37 -3.11
C ASP A 447 -23.03 -10.30 -1.63
N SER A 448 -23.00 -11.46 -0.95
CA SER A 448 -22.43 -11.63 0.39
C SER A 448 -20.97 -11.22 0.49
N ALA A 449 -20.13 -11.50 -0.51
CA ALA A 449 -18.74 -11.05 -0.52
C ALA A 449 -18.64 -9.52 -0.64
N LEU A 450 -19.50 -8.87 -1.42
CA LEU A 450 -19.53 -7.41 -1.53
C LEU A 450 -19.97 -6.75 -0.21
N VAL A 451 -20.99 -7.30 0.44
CA VAL A 451 -21.46 -6.86 1.76
C VAL A 451 -20.38 -7.06 2.82
N ALA A 452 -19.73 -8.23 2.84
CA ALA A 452 -18.61 -8.52 3.74
C ALA A 452 -17.41 -7.58 3.49
N ALA A 453 -17.05 -7.31 2.23
CA ALA A 453 -15.95 -6.41 1.89
C ALA A 453 -16.18 -4.98 2.41
N ALA A 454 -17.40 -4.46 2.25
CA ALA A 454 -17.76 -3.14 2.78
C ALA A 454 -17.73 -3.11 4.33
N ILE A 455 -18.39 -4.08 4.99
CA ILE A 455 -18.50 -4.12 6.47
C ILE A 455 -17.16 -4.40 7.13
N LEU A 456 -16.40 -5.41 6.67
CA LEU A 456 -15.13 -5.81 7.28
C LEU A 456 -14.03 -4.77 7.02
N SER A 457 -14.00 -4.13 5.86
CA SER A 457 -13.02 -3.06 5.59
C SER A 457 -13.33 -1.78 6.36
N ASP A 458 -14.60 -1.38 6.49
CA ASP A 458 -14.93 -0.22 7.31
C ASP A 458 -14.57 -0.45 8.78
N ARG A 459 -14.98 -1.63 9.29
CA ARG A 459 -14.74 -2.04 10.67
C ARG A 459 -13.26 -2.20 11.01
N TYR A 460 -12.50 -3.02 10.28
CA TYR A 460 -11.15 -3.45 10.71
C TYR A 460 -9.99 -2.71 10.03
N ILE A 461 -10.22 -1.97 8.95
CA ILE A 461 -9.16 -1.27 8.19
C ILE A 461 -9.34 0.24 8.35
N SER A 462 -8.92 0.78 9.49
CA SER A 462 -9.07 2.21 9.84
C SER A 462 -8.05 3.15 9.19
N GLY A 463 -6.98 2.61 8.59
CA GLY A 463 -5.92 3.39 7.93
C GLY A 463 -6.23 3.79 6.48
N ARG A 464 -7.37 3.37 5.93
CA ARG A 464 -7.84 3.67 4.57
C ARG A 464 -9.33 4.02 4.60
N PHE A 465 -9.80 4.68 3.55
CA PHE A 465 -11.16 5.17 3.42
C PHE A 465 -11.95 4.35 2.39
N LEU A 466 -13.28 4.27 2.54
CA LEU A 466 -14.15 3.72 1.50
C LEU A 466 -14.20 4.69 0.29
N PRO A 467 -14.47 4.21 -0.95
CA PRO A 467 -14.68 2.81 -1.31
C PRO A 467 -13.38 2.03 -1.58
N ASP A 468 -12.24 2.70 -1.77
CA ASP A 468 -10.92 2.12 -2.09
C ASP A 468 -10.61 0.79 -1.36
N LYS A 469 -10.62 0.81 -0.02
CA LYS A 469 -10.28 -0.38 0.78
C LYS A 469 -11.25 -1.55 0.65
N ALA A 470 -12.48 -1.33 0.16
CA ALA A 470 -13.46 -2.38 -0.06
C ALA A 470 -13.34 -2.96 -1.48
N ILE A 471 -13.04 -2.11 -2.46
CA ILE A 471 -12.74 -2.50 -3.84
C ILE A 471 -11.47 -3.38 -3.87
N ASP A 472 -10.41 -2.96 -3.18
CA ASP A 472 -9.11 -3.65 -3.13
C ASP A 472 -9.20 -5.05 -2.49
N LEU A 473 -10.07 -5.24 -1.48
CA LEU A 473 -10.36 -6.58 -0.92
C LEU A 473 -11.06 -7.50 -1.93
N VAL A 474 -11.98 -6.95 -2.74
CA VAL A 474 -12.69 -7.73 -3.77
C VAL A 474 -11.74 -8.05 -4.93
N ASP A 475 -10.83 -7.14 -5.30
CA ASP A 475 -9.81 -7.34 -6.32
C ASP A 475 -8.78 -8.41 -5.89
N GLU A 476 -8.24 -8.34 -4.67
CA GLU A 476 -7.33 -9.38 -4.15
C GLU A 476 -8.04 -10.74 -4.05
N ALA A 477 -9.31 -10.78 -3.65
CA ALA A 477 -10.09 -12.02 -3.57
C ALA A 477 -10.35 -12.66 -4.94
N ALA A 478 -10.72 -11.85 -5.93
CA ALA A 478 -10.91 -12.30 -7.30
C ALA A 478 -9.59 -12.73 -7.94
N ALA A 479 -8.49 -12.01 -7.71
CA ALA A 479 -7.16 -12.36 -8.18
C ALA A 479 -6.63 -13.67 -7.54
N LYS A 480 -6.85 -13.86 -6.23
CA LYS A 480 -6.54 -15.12 -5.52
C LYS A 480 -7.29 -16.29 -6.13
N LEU A 481 -8.62 -16.16 -6.32
CA LEU A 481 -9.43 -17.23 -6.88
C LEU A 481 -9.06 -17.54 -8.34
N LYS A 482 -8.77 -16.52 -9.16
CA LYS A 482 -8.23 -16.67 -10.52
C LYS A 482 -6.90 -17.45 -10.53
N MET A 483 -6.02 -17.20 -9.57
CA MET A 483 -4.76 -17.96 -9.42
C MET A 483 -5.02 -19.42 -9.02
N GLU A 484 -6.00 -19.68 -8.15
CA GLU A 484 -6.40 -21.04 -7.76
C GLU A 484 -7.01 -21.83 -8.94
N ILE A 485 -7.91 -21.21 -9.73
CA ILE A 485 -8.54 -21.80 -10.93
C ILE A 485 -7.51 -22.11 -12.04
N THR A 486 -6.58 -21.19 -12.28
CA THR A 486 -5.59 -21.34 -13.37
C THR A 486 -4.49 -22.35 -13.03
N SER A 487 -4.20 -22.53 -11.74
CA SER A 487 -3.27 -23.52 -11.18
C SER A 487 -3.83 -24.95 -11.22
N LYS A 488 -2.99 -25.92 -10.88
CA LYS A 488 -3.45 -27.29 -10.62
C LYS A 488 -4.09 -27.38 -9.22
N PRO A 489 -5.21 -28.08 -9.05
CA PRO A 489 -5.79 -28.34 -7.73
C PRO A 489 -4.80 -29.04 -6.80
N THR A 490 -4.87 -28.76 -5.50
CA THR A 490 -3.95 -29.31 -4.48
C THR A 490 -3.89 -30.84 -4.51
N ALA A 491 -5.04 -31.51 -4.57
CA ALA A 491 -5.13 -32.98 -4.67
C ALA A 491 -4.45 -33.54 -5.94
N LEU A 492 -4.53 -32.82 -7.07
CA LEU A 492 -3.84 -33.21 -8.30
C LEU A 492 -2.32 -32.98 -8.19
N ASP A 493 -1.87 -31.90 -7.53
CA ASP A 493 -0.44 -31.66 -7.35
C ASP A 493 0.21 -32.60 -6.33
N GLU A 494 -0.48 -32.98 -5.26
CA GLU A 494 -0.04 -34.02 -4.32
C GLU A 494 0.13 -35.38 -5.01
N ILE A 495 -0.79 -35.74 -5.90
CA ILE A 495 -0.68 -36.96 -6.73
C ILE A 495 0.46 -36.82 -7.74
N ASN A 496 0.62 -35.67 -8.41
CA ASN A 496 1.77 -35.44 -9.32
C ASN A 496 3.12 -35.62 -8.60
N ARG A 497 3.28 -35.05 -7.40
CA ARG A 497 4.49 -35.17 -6.58
C ARG A 497 4.73 -36.61 -6.15
N SER A 498 3.67 -37.33 -5.78
CA SER A 498 3.73 -38.74 -5.37
C SER A 498 4.12 -39.66 -6.53
N VAL A 499 3.51 -39.49 -7.71
CA VAL A 499 3.86 -40.23 -8.94
C VAL A 499 5.33 -39.97 -9.31
N LEU A 500 5.78 -38.71 -9.33
CA LEU A 500 7.15 -38.36 -9.67
C LEU A 500 8.17 -38.97 -8.68
N LYS A 501 7.86 -38.97 -7.38
CA LYS A 501 8.70 -39.62 -6.35
C LYS A 501 8.81 -41.13 -6.58
N LEU A 502 7.69 -41.80 -6.86
CA LEU A 502 7.65 -43.24 -7.13
C LEU A 502 8.34 -43.61 -8.46
N GLU A 503 8.26 -42.75 -9.48
CA GLU A 503 9.02 -42.91 -10.73
C GLU A 503 10.53 -42.81 -10.50
N MET A 504 11.00 -41.87 -9.66
CA MET A 504 12.42 -41.77 -9.30
C MET A 504 12.89 -42.99 -8.47
N GLU A 505 12.07 -43.48 -7.54
CA GLU A 505 12.39 -44.70 -6.77
C GLU A 505 12.44 -45.94 -7.67
N ARG A 506 11.47 -46.09 -8.59
CA ARG A 506 11.45 -47.14 -9.63
C ARG A 506 12.71 -47.10 -10.49
N LEU A 507 13.09 -45.93 -11.01
CA LEU A 507 14.28 -45.76 -11.85
C LEU A 507 15.59 -46.11 -11.12
N SER A 508 15.66 -45.87 -9.80
CA SER A 508 16.80 -46.32 -8.98
C SER A 508 16.86 -47.84 -8.91
N LEU A 509 15.74 -48.48 -8.50
CA LEU A 509 15.66 -49.93 -8.26
C LEU A 509 15.67 -50.77 -9.55
N MET A 510 15.42 -50.18 -10.72
CA MET A 510 15.35 -50.90 -12.00
C MET A 510 16.69 -51.54 -12.42
N ASN A 511 17.81 -51.07 -11.87
CA ASN A 511 19.15 -51.62 -12.14
C ASN A 511 19.60 -52.64 -11.08
N ASP A 512 18.88 -52.75 -9.95
CA ASP A 512 19.23 -53.66 -8.87
C ASP A 512 18.77 -55.09 -9.16
N THR A 513 19.63 -56.06 -8.84
CA THR A 513 19.47 -57.44 -9.32
C THR A 513 18.97 -58.43 -8.26
N ASP A 514 18.96 -58.04 -6.99
CA ASP A 514 18.56 -58.87 -5.88
C ASP A 514 17.04 -59.11 -5.80
N LYS A 515 16.62 -60.05 -4.95
CA LYS A 515 15.22 -60.46 -4.84
C LYS A 515 14.35 -59.41 -4.12
N ALA A 516 14.87 -58.76 -3.09
CA ALA A 516 14.11 -57.79 -2.30
C ALA A 516 13.82 -56.51 -3.09
N SER A 517 14.78 -56.04 -3.89
CA SER A 517 14.57 -54.91 -4.81
C SER A 517 13.53 -55.22 -5.88
N LYS A 518 13.50 -56.45 -6.41
CA LYS A 518 12.46 -56.90 -7.36
C LYS A 518 11.08 -57.00 -6.71
N ASP A 519 10.98 -57.60 -5.52
CA ASP A 519 9.72 -57.68 -4.77
C ASP A 519 9.21 -56.29 -4.34
N ARG A 520 10.11 -55.31 -4.11
CA ARG A 520 9.77 -53.89 -3.88
C ARG A 520 9.34 -53.18 -5.16
N LEU A 521 10.07 -53.36 -6.27
CA LEU A 521 9.77 -52.76 -7.57
C LEU A 521 8.38 -53.19 -8.08
N ASN A 522 8.03 -54.47 -7.94
CA ASN A 522 6.69 -54.97 -8.28
C ASN A 522 5.56 -54.26 -7.48
N ARG A 523 5.80 -53.92 -6.20
CA ARG A 523 4.84 -53.17 -5.38
C ARG A 523 4.76 -51.70 -5.79
N LEU A 524 5.92 -51.08 -6.05
CA LEU A 524 5.99 -49.70 -6.53
C LEU A 524 5.29 -49.54 -7.88
N GLU A 525 5.41 -50.50 -8.81
CA GLU A 525 4.71 -50.45 -10.10
C GLU A 525 3.18 -50.60 -9.94
N ALA A 526 2.71 -51.40 -8.99
CA ALA A 526 1.29 -51.50 -8.65
C ALA A 526 0.74 -50.20 -8.01
N GLU A 527 1.49 -49.58 -7.09
CA GLU A 527 1.10 -48.30 -6.47
C GLU A 527 1.14 -47.13 -7.47
N LEU A 528 2.17 -47.08 -8.31
CA LEU A 528 2.37 -46.09 -9.36
C LEU A 528 1.29 -46.18 -10.45
N SER A 529 0.87 -47.38 -10.85
CA SER A 529 -0.24 -47.53 -11.81
C SER A 529 -1.58 -47.05 -11.25
N LEU A 530 -1.92 -47.41 -10.00
CA LEU A 530 -3.11 -46.91 -9.31
C LEU A 530 -3.10 -45.37 -9.14
N LEU A 531 -1.94 -44.78 -8.84
CA LEU A 531 -1.80 -43.32 -8.74
C LEU A 531 -1.86 -42.63 -10.10
N LYS A 532 -1.34 -43.23 -11.18
CA LYS A 532 -1.48 -42.70 -12.54
C LYS A 532 -2.90 -42.78 -13.07
N GLU A 533 -3.66 -43.81 -12.72
CA GLU A 533 -5.09 -43.89 -13.08
C GLU A 533 -5.87 -42.74 -12.43
N LYS A 534 -5.66 -42.50 -11.13
CA LYS A 534 -6.24 -41.35 -10.42
C LYS A 534 -5.75 -40.00 -10.98
N GLN A 535 -4.47 -39.89 -11.30
CA GLN A 535 -3.88 -38.70 -11.93
C GLN A 535 -4.57 -38.38 -13.26
N ALA A 536 -4.81 -39.38 -14.10
CA ALA A 536 -5.50 -39.21 -15.38
C ALA A 536 -6.95 -38.76 -15.17
N GLN A 537 -7.70 -39.45 -14.30
CA GLN A 537 -9.10 -39.12 -14.00
C GLN A 537 -9.27 -37.67 -13.48
N LEU A 538 -8.39 -37.22 -12.58
CA LEU A 538 -8.42 -35.84 -12.08
C LEU A 538 -7.89 -34.81 -13.11
N THR A 539 -6.97 -35.20 -14.00
CA THR A 539 -6.50 -34.29 -15.07
C THR A 539 -7.61 -34.06 -16.10
N GLU A 540 -8.31 -35.12 -16.52
CA GLU A 540 -9.45 -35.04 -17.45
C GLU A 540 -10.59 -34.18 -16.88
N GLN A 541 -10.93 -34.35 -15.59
CA GLN A 541 -11.94 -33.53 -14.91
C GLN A 541 -11.53 -32.04 -14.85
N TRP A 542 -10.28 -31.74 -14.47
CA TRP A 542 -9.77 -30.37 -14.41
C TRP A 542 -9.70 -29.70 -15.79
N GLU A 543 -9.28 -30.42 -16.83
CA GLU A 543 -9.25 -29.91 -18.21
C GLU A 543 -10.67 -29.66 -18.75
N HIS A 544 -11.64 -30.51 -18.40
CA HIS A 544 -13.05 -30.30 -18.72
C HIS A 544 -13.60 -29.01 -18.08
N GLU A 545 -13.52 -28.88 -16.75
CA GLU A 545 -13.99 -27.69 -16.02
C GLU A 545 -13.35 -26.39 -16.54
N LYS A 546 -12.03 -26.43 -16.77
CA LYS A 546 -11.26 -25.30 -17.30
C LYS A 546 -11.69 -24.92 -18.72
N SER A 547 -12.03 -25.88 -19.57
CA SER A 547 -12.53 -25.61 -20.92
C SER A 547 -13.89 -24.91 -20.91
N VAL A 548 -14.80 -25.34 -20.02
CA VAL A 548 -16.13 -24.74 -19.85
C VAL A 548 -16.03 -23.32 -19.32
N MET A 549 -15.22 -23.08 -18.28
CA MET A 549 -14.99 -21.72 -17.76
C MET A 549 -14.31 -20.79 -18.78
N THR A 550 -13.34 -21.28 -19.56
CA THR A 550 -12.71 -20.48 -20.63
C THR A 550 -13.73 -20.05 -21.69
N ARG A 551 -14.67 -20.93 -22.05
CA ARG A 551 -15.78 -20.64 -22.97
C ARG A 551 -16.78 -19.64 -22.39
N ILE A 552 -17.10 -19.73 -21.08
CA ILE A 552 -17.93 -18.74 -20.38
C ILE A 552 -17.27 -17.36 -20.41
N GLN A 553 -15.97 -17.28 -20.11
CA GLN A 553 -15.21 -16.03 -20.16
C GLN A 553 -15.22 -15.42 -21.57
N SER A 554 -14.92 -16.19 -22.62
CA SER A 554 -14.90 -15.64 -23.98
C SER A 554 -16.27 -15.13 -24.44
N VAL A 555 -17.36 -15.80 -24.06
CA VAL A 555 -18.72 -15.32 -24.38
C VAL A 555 -19.07 -14.06 -23.58
N LYS A 556 -18.68 -13.96 -22.30
CA LYS A 556 -18.83 -12.72 -21.51
C LYS A 556 -18.04 -11.54 -22.12
N GLU A 557 -16.80 -11.76 -22.57
CA GLU A 557 -15.98 -10.74 -23.26
C GLU A 557 -16.59 -10.27 -24.59
N GLU A 558 -17.22 -11.17 -25.35
CA GLU A 558 -17.95 -10.81 -26.58
C GLU A 558 -19.25 -10.04 -26.27
N ILE A 559 -19.94 -10.35 -25.17
CA ILE A 559 -21.14 -9.61 -24.72
C ILE A 559 -20.78 -8.16 -24.34
N ASP A 560 -19.71 -7.93 -23.57
CA ASP A 560 -19.29 -6.55 -23.22
C ASP A 560 -18.90 -5.75 -24.47
N ARG A 561 -18.18 -6.36 -25.42
CA ARG A 561 -17.86 -5.72 -26.71
C ARG A 561 -19.11 -5.35 -27.51
N VAL A 562 -20.09 -6.24 -27.60
CA VAL A 562 -21.35 -5.99 -28.30
C VAL A 562 -22.18 -4.91 -27.57
N ASN A 563 -22.17 -4.88 -26.23
CA ASN A 563 -22.78 -3.80 -25.45
C ASN A 563 -22.13 -2.43 -25.76
N LEU A 564 -20.80 -2.38 -25.90
CA LEU A 564 -20.10 -1.14 -26.28
C LEU A 564 -20.41 -0.72 -27.74
N GLU A 565 -20.45 -1.64 -28.70
CA GLU A 565 -20.90 -1.35 -30.08
C GLU A 565 -22.34 -0.83 -30.11
N ILE A 566 -23.24 -1.42 -29.32
CA ILE A 566 -24.63 -0.97 -29.17
C ILE A 566 -24.67 0.48 -28.64
N GLN A 567 -23.94 0.78 -27.56
CA GLN A 567 -23.89 2.14 -27.01
C GLN A 567 -23.26 3.14 -27.98
N GLN A 568 -22.34 2.72 -28.85
CA GLN A 568 -21.79 3.58 -29.91
C GLN A 568 -22.86 3.85 -30.99
N ALA A 569 -23.51 2.83 -31.52
CA ALA A 569 -24.57 2.96 -32.51
C ALA A 569 -25.76 3.82 -32.02
N GLU A 570 -26.16 3.68 -30.74
CA GLU A 570 -27.22 4.51 -30.14
C GLU A 570 -26.81 6.00 -30.01
N ARG A 571 -25.53 6.29 -29.71
CA ARG A 571 -25.00 7.66 -29.68
C ARG A 571 -24.88 8.29 -31.08
N GLU A 572 -24.60 7.48 -32.10
CA GLU A 572 -24.49 7.91 -33.50
C GLU A 572 -25.85 7.94 -34.23
N TYR A 573 -26.94 7.58 -33.54
CA TYR A 573 -28.30 7.43 -34.08
C TYR A 573 -28.46 6.36 -35.18
N ASP A 574 -27.51 5.41 -35.30
CA ASP A 574 -27.71 4.21 -36.13
C ASP A 574 -28.58 3.18 -35.39
N LEU A 575 -29.88 3.48 -35.36
CA LEU A 575 -30.91 2.63 -34.79
C LEU A 575 -31.02 1.26 -35.50
N ASN A 576 -30.56 1.15 -36.75
CA ASN A 576 -30.58 -0.13 -37.47
C ASN A 576 -29.48 -1.05 -36.93
N ARG A 577 -28.24 -0.55 -36.83
CA ARG A 577 -27.11 -1.31 -36.27
C ARG A 577 -27.32 -1.63 -34.79
N ALA A 578 -27.86 -0.69 -34.01
CA ALA A 578 -28.23 -0.93 -32.61
C ALA A 578 -29.28 -2.04 -32.47
N ALA A 579 -30.29 -2.09 -33.35
CA ALA A 579 -31.31 -3.14 -33.34
C ALA A 579 -30.78 -4.51 -33.80
N GLU A 580 -29.94 -4.54 -34.84
CA GLU A 580 -29.26 -5.75 -35.32
C GLU A 580 -28.45 -6.40 -34.18
N LEU A 581 -27.63 -5.60 -33.49
CA LEU A 581 -26.79 -6.07 -32.39
C LEU A 581 -27.61 -6.52 -31.17
N LYS A 582 -28.63 -5.75 -30.74
CA LYS A 582 -29.49 -6.09 -29.60
C LYS A 582 -30.28 -7.38 -29.82
N TYR A 583 -30.98 -7.50 -30.95
CA TYR A 583 -31.93 -8.60 -31.16
C TYR A 583 -31.32 -9.82 -31.84
N GLY A 584 -30.23 -9.65 -32.60
CA GLY A 584 -29.43 -10.72 -33.21
C GLY A 584 -28.28 -11.16 -32.30
N SER A 585 -27.13 -10.49 -32.42
CA SER A 585 -25.86 -10.93 -31.80
C SER A 585 -25.95 -11.13 -30.29
N LEU A 586 -26.39 -10.11 -29.54
CA LEU A 586 -26.46 -10.13 -28.07
C LEU A 586 -27.38 -11.24 -27.56
N ASN A 587 -28.57 -11.39 -28.14
CA ASN A 587 -29.53 -12.46 -27.83
C ASN A 587 -28.95 -13.85 -28.11
N SER A 588 -28.14 -13.99 -29.17
CA SER A 588 -27.46 -15.26 -29.47
C SER A 588 -26.34 -15.59 -28.47
N LEU A 589 -25.55 -14.59 -28.06
CA LEU A 589 -24.48 -14.73 -27.07
C LEU A 589 -25.04 -15.01 -25.65
N GLN A 590 -26.12 -14.34 -25.25
CA GLN A 590 -26.82 -14.62 -23.98
C GLN A 590 -27.30 -16.07 -23.89
N ARG A 591 -27.84 -16.64 -24.99
CA ARG A 591 -28.22 -18.06 -25.03
C ARG A 591 -27.02 -19.00 -24.94
N GLN A 592 -25.89 -18.64 -25.55
CA GLN A 592 -24.64 -19.41 -25.43
C GLN A 592 -24.14 -19.38 -23.98
N LEU A 593 -24.12 -18.20 -23.34
CA LEU A 593 -23.76 -18.04 -21.94
C LEU A 593 -24.66 -18.89 -21.03
N GLU A 594 -25.99 -18.74 -21.14
CA GLU A 594 -26.96 -19.57 -20.39
C GLU A 594 -26.73 -21.07 -20.59
N SER A 595 -26.38 -21.51 -21.79
CA SER A 595 -26.12 -22.94 -22.06
C SER A 595 -24.84 -23.44 -21.40
N ALA A 596 -23.77 -22.64 -21.45
CA ALA A 596 -22.48 -22.99 -20.85
C ALA A 596 -22.51 -22.93 -19.32
N GLU A 597 -23.24 -21.98 -18.74
CA GLU A 597 -23.46 -21.87 -17.31
C GLU A 597 -24.32 -23.04 -16.78
N LYS A 598 -25.35 -23.48 -17.53
CA LYS A 598 -26.14 -24.68 -17.18
C LYS A 598 -25.29 -25.95 -17.21
N GLU A 599 -24.47 -26.12 -18.25
CA GLU A 599 -23.51 -27.24 -18.37
C GLU A 599 -22.55 -27.30 -17.16
N LEU A 600 -22.04 -26.15 -16.72
CA LEU A 600 -21.17 -26.07 -15.53
C LEU A 600 -21.93 -26.36 -14.23
N VAL A 601 -23.13 -25.79 -14.04
CA VAL A 601 -23.95 -26.02 -12.83
C VAL A 601 -24.42 -27.47 -12.73
N GLU A 602 -24.81 -28.11 -13.83
CA GLU A 602 -25.12 -29.54 -13.85
C GLU A 602 -23.90 -30.39 -13.47
N TYR A 603 -22.71 -30.04 -13.95
CA TYR A 603 -21.45 -30.71 -13.58
C TYR A 603 -21.11 -30.54 -12.09
N ILE A 604 -21.19 -29.32 -11.55
CA ILE A 604 -20.95 -29.01 -10.12
C ILE A 604 -21.91 -29.82 -9.23
N ASN A 605 -23.19 -29.89 -9.60
CA ASN A 605 -24.21 -30.66 -8.86
C ASN A 605 -23.96 -32.18 -8.82
N THR A 606 -23.03 -32.72 -9.63
CA THR A 606 -22.60 -34.12 -9.49
C THR A 606 -21.71 -34.37 -8.26
N GLY A 607 -21.28 -33.32 -7.56
CA GLY A 607 -20.40 -33.41 -6.38
C GLY A 607 -18.95 -33.75 -6.69
N LYS A 608 -18.54 -33.72 -7.97
CA LYS A 608 -17.19 -34.06 -8.45
C LYS A 608 -16.29 -32.86 -8.73
N SER A 609 -16.80 -31.64 -8.55
CA SER A 609 -16.09 -30.43 -8.96
C SER A 609 -14.86 -30.15 -8.11
N MET A 610 -13.76 -29.73 -8.73
CA MET A 610 -12.50 -29.40 -8.06
C MET A 610 -12.22 -27.90 -7.97
N LEU A 611 -12.91 -27.09 -8.77
CA LEU A 611 -12.65 -25.66 -8.91
C LEU A 611 -13.83 -24.84 -8.36
N ARG A 612 -13.53 -23.85 -7.53
CA ARG A 612 -14.51 -22.85 -7.08
C ARG A 612 -14.47 -21.67 -8.04
N GLU A 613 -15.62 -21.31 -8.63
CA GLU A 613 -15.75 -20.14 -9.51
C GLU A 613 -16.19 -18.85 -8.79
N GLU A 614 -16.72 -18.95 -7.56
CA GLU A 614 -17.35 -17.83 -6.84
C GLU A 614 -16.56 -17.36 -5.61
N VAL A 615 -16.30 -16.05 -5.53
CA VAL A 615 -15.76 -15.35 -4.37
C VAL A 615 -16.86 -15.19 -3.30
N THR A 616 -16.57 -15.67 -2.09
CA THR A 616 -17.50 -15.67 -0.94
C THR A 616 -16.98 -14.82 0.22
N GLU A 617 -17.83 -14.58 1.21
CA GLU A 617 -17.47 -13.92 2.48
C GLU A 617 -16.25 -14.57 3.17
N ASN A 618 -16.08 -15.89 3.05
CA ASN A 618 -14.91 -16.61 3.57
C ASN A 618 -13.60 -16.09 2.97
N ASP A 619 -13.58 -15.84 1.67
CA ASP A 619 -12.37 -15.47 0.92
C ASP A 619 -11.98 -14.01 1.23
N ILE A 620 -12.97 -13.13 1.39
CA ILE A 620 -12.78 -11.76 1.91
C ILE A 620 -12.24 -11.79 3.35
N ALA A 621 -12.83 -12.63 4.21
CA ALA A 621 -12.38 -12.76 5.61
C ALA A 621 -10.96 -13.33 5.72
N GLU A 622 -10.53 -14.21 4.80
CA GLU A 622 -9.15 -14.71 4.71
C GLU A 622 -8.15 -13.58 4.41
N ILE A 623 -8.51 -12.64 3.53
CA ILE A 623 -7.65 -11.51 3.16
C ILE A 623 -7.61 -10.44 4.26
N VAL A 624 -8.77 -10.08 4.83
CA VAL A 624 -8.82 -9.22 6.02
C VAL A 624 -8.02 -9.83 7.18
N SER A 625 -8.05 -11.16 7.33
CA SER A 625 -7.23 -11.88 8.33
C SER A 625 -5.73 -11.70 8.09
N LYS A 626 -5.26 -11.79 6.84
CA LYS A 626 -3.85 -11.55 6.49
C LYS A 626 -3.43 -10.10 6.69
N TRP A 627 -4.28 -9.13 6.32
CA TRP A 627 -4.00 -7.70 6.44
C TRP A 627 -3.97 -7.23 7.90
N THR A 628 -4.78 -7.82 8.78
CA THR A 628 -4.98 -7.36 10.18
C THR A 628 -4.35 -8.25 11.24
N GLY A 629 -4.02 -9.50 10.91
CA GLY A 629 -3.59 -10.53 11.88
C GLY A 629 -4.73 -11.14 12.70
N ILE A 630 -5.99 -10.75 12.47
CA ILE A 630 -7.15 -11.27 13.22
C ILE A 630 -7.60 -12.61 12.60
N PRO A 631 -7.66 -13.74 13.35
CA PRO A 631 -8.04 -15.03 12.78
C PRO A 631 -9.44 -15.06 12.14
N VAL A 632 -9.60 -15.76 11.01
CA VAL A 632 -10.85 -15.83 10.22
C VAL A 632 -12.07 -16.21 11.07
N SER A 633 -11.95 -17.22 11.94
CA SER A 633 -13.04 -17.63 12.84
C SER A 633 -13.51 -16.52 13.79
N LYS A 634 -12.61 -15.59 14.14
CA LYS A 634 -12.91 -14.41 14.97
C LYS A 634 -13.46 -13.23 14.15
N LEU A 635 -13.31 -13.23 12.82
CA LEU A 635 -13.96 -12.27 11.92
C LEU A 635 -15.41 -12.66 11.60
N GLN A 636 -15.70 -13.97 11.49
CA GLN A 636 -17.01 -14.52 11.09
C GLN A 636 -18.00 -14.70 12.24
N GLN A 637 -17.52 -14.90 13.48
CA GLN A 637 -18.39 -14.95 14.66
C GLN A 637 -19.16 -13.65 14.85
N SER A 638 -20.49 -13.74 14.98
CA SER A 638 -21.35 -12.59 15.25
C SER A 638 -20.93 -11.88 16.54
N ASP A 639 -20.94 -10.55 16.55
CA ASP A 639 -20.62 -9.77 17.76
C ASP A 639 -21.59 -10.12 18.89
N ARG A 640 -22.85 -10.42 18.55
CA ARG A 640 -23.91 -10.79 19.49
C ARG A 640 -23.54 -12.01 20.33
N GLU A 641 -23.08 -13.10 19.70
CA GLU A 641 -22.73 -14.33 20.43
C GLU A 641 -21.50 -14.12 21.33
N LYS A 642 -20.46 -13.44 20.82
CA LYS A 642 -19.29 -13.07 21.63
C LYS A 642 -19.68 -12.24 22.86
N LEU A 643 -20.58 -11.27 22.70
CA LEU A 643 -20.99 -10.38 23.77
C LEU A 643 -21.87 -11.08 24.81
N LEU A 644 -22.66 -12.09 24.41
CA LEU A 644 -23.45 -12.91 25.33
C LEU A 644 -22.57 -13.80 26.22
N HIS A 645 -21.54 -14.44 25.66
CA HIS A 645 -20.63 -15.33 26.39
C HIS A 645 -19.41 -14.61 27.03
N LEU A 646 -19.41 -13.28 27.04
CA LEU A 646 -18.29 -12.44 27.51
C LEU A 646 -17.90 -12.71 28.98
N GLU A 647 -18.87 -12.88 29.88
CA GLU A 647 -18.64 -13.14 31.30
C GLU A 647 -17.94 -14.49 31.52
N GLU A 648 -18.44 -15.55 30.87
CA GLU A 648 -17.89 -16.91 30.93
C GLU A 648 -16.44 -16.97 30.42
N GLU A 649 -16.16 -16.30 29.30
CA GLU A 649 -14.85 -16.28 28.66
C GLU A 649 -13.81 -15.46 29.44
N LEU A 650 -14.22 -14.37 30.09
CA LEU A 650 -13.37 -13.63 31.03
C LEU A 650 -13.03 -14.49 32.27
N HIS A 651 -13.99 -15.25 32.79
CA HIS A 651 -13.77 -16.14 33.95
C HIS A 651 -12.86 -17.34 33.69
N LYS A 652 -12.58 -17.70 32.43
CA LYS A 652 -11.50 -18.67 32.10
C LYS A 652 -10.11 -18.15 32.47
N ARG A 653 -9.93 -16.83 32.57
CA ARG A 653 -8.66 -16.16 32.91
C ARG A 653 -8.67 -15.45 34.27
N VAL A 654 -9.82 -14.89 34.66
CA VAL A 654 -10.00 -14.11 35.88
C VAL A 654 -10.69 -14.98 36.93
N VAL A 655 -9.96 -15.28 38.01
CA VAL A 655 -10.43 -16.15 39.09
C VAL A 655 -11.09 -15.31 40.18
N GLY A 656 -12.36 -15.59 40.46
CA GLY A 656 -13.20 -14.76 41.33
C GLY A 656 -13.43 -13.37 40.73
N GLN A 657 -13.63 -12.37 41.59
CA GLN A 657 -13.93 -10.99 41.19
C GLN A 657 -15.23 -10.90 40.34
N ASP A 658 -16.18 -11.78 40.60
CA ASP A 658 -17.39 -12.01 39.81
C ASP A 658 -18.26 -10.72 39.68
N PRO A 659 -18.44 -9.89 40.72
CA PRO A 659 -19.08 -8.57 40.59
C PRO A 659 -18.34 -7.60 39.66
N ALA A 660 -17.02 -7.74 39.51
CA ALA A 660 -16.21 -6.92 38.61
C ALA A 660 -16.32 -7.40 37.15
N VAL A 661 -16.29 -8.71 36.92
CA VAL A 661 -16.42 -9.29 35.57
C VAL A 661 -17.82 -8.99 35.02
N LYS A 662 -18.87 -9.22 35.82
CA LYS A 662 -20.25 -8.96 35.44
C LYS A 662 -20.53 -7.49 35.11
N ALA A 663 -20.12 -6.55 35.96
CA ALA A 663 -20.32 -5.11 35.70
C ALA A 663 -19.63 -4.64 34.41
N VAL A 664 -18.46 -5.21 34.10
CA VAL A 664 -17.74 -4.94 32.84
C VAL A 664 -18.47 -5.53 31.64
N ALA A 665 -18.98 -6.76 31.75
CA ALA A 665 -19.75 -7.40 30.68
C ALA A 665 -21.05 -6.65 30.37
N GLU A 666 -21.85 -6.33 31.40
CA GLU A 666 -23.13 -5.60 31.26
C GLU A 666 -22.94 -4.21 30.63
N ALA A 667 -21.91 -3.46 31.02
CA ALA A 667 -21.63 -2.13 30.46
C ALA A 667 -21.25 -2.20 28.96
N ILE A 668 -20.46 -3.20 28.56
CA ILE A 668 -20.03 -3.39 27.16
C ILE A 668 -21.19 -3.91 26.31
N GLN A 669 -22.03 -4.82 26.84
CA GLN A 669 -23.27 -5.27 26.20
C GLN A 669 -24.24 -4.09 25.99
N ARG A 670 -24.47 -3.26 27.01
CA ARG A 670 -25.31 -2.04 26.95
C ARG A 670 -24.86 -1.09 25.82
N SER A 671 -23.56 -0.86 25.73
CA SER A 671 -22.96 -0.02 24.69
C SER A 671 -23.11 -0.62 23.29
N ARG A 672 -22.79 -1.90 23.11
CA ARG A 672 -22.90 -2.61 21.82
C ARG A 672 -24.35 -2.87 21.38
N ALA A 673 -25.32 -2.80 22.29
CA ALA A 673 -26.74 -2.80 21.99
C ALA A 673 -27.26 -1.42 21.49
N GLY A 674 -26.40 -0.40 21.40
CA GLY A 674 -26.80 0.95 20.97
C GLY A 674 -27.56 1.75 22.03
N LEU A 675 -27.46 1.35 23.31
CA LEU A 675 -28.12 2.02 24.44
C LEU A 675 -27.23 3.08 25.13
N SER A 676 -25.97 3.20 24.70
CA SER A 676 -25.02 4.25 25.12
C SER A 676 -24.89 5.33 24.04
N ASP A 677 -24.38 6.50 24.42
CA ASP A 677 -24.10 7.61 23.50
C ASP A 677 -23.03 7.21 22.45
N PRO A 678 -23.32 7.25 21.13
CA PRO A 678 -22.37 6.92 20.06
C PRO A 678 -21.13 7.81 20.00
N HIS A 679 -21.13 8.97 20.67
CA HIS A 679 -19.98 9.86 20.74
C HIS A 679 -19.03 9.55 21.90
N ARG A 680 -19.39 8.68 22.85
CA ARG A 680 -18.53 8.30 23.97
C ARG A 680 -17.71 7.02 23.68
N PRO A 681 -16.65 6.72 24.45
CA PRO A 681 -15.95 5.43 24.39
C PRO A 681 -16.90 4.26 24.67
N ILE A 682 -16.55 3.03 24.25
CA ILE A 682 -17.41 1.84 24.41
C ILE A 682 -17.85 1.69 25.87
N ALA A 683 -16.90 1.79 26.81
CA ALA A 683 -17.15 1.87 28.24
C ALA A 683 -15.93 2.45 28.95
N SER A 684 -16.17 3.10 30.09
CA SER A 684 -15.14 3.65 30.98
C SER A 684 -15.27 3.13 32.41
N PHE A 685 -14.16 2.63 32.96
CA PHE A 685 -14.12 1.88 34.20
C PHE A 685 -13.08 2.43 35.18
N MET A 686 -13.44 2.52 36.47
CA MET A 686 -12.49 2.77 37.56
C MET A 686 -12.31 1.51 38.41
N PHE A 687 -11.14 0.87 38.30
CA PHE A 687 -10.75 -0.37 38.98
C PHE A 687 -10.02 -0.06 40.30
N MET A 688 -10.78 -0.02 41.39
CA MET A 688 -10.31 0.27 42.75
C MET A 688 -10.02 -1.05 43.51
N GLY A 689 -9.04 -1.07 44.40
CA GLY A 689 -8.67 -2.29 45.14
C GLY A 689 -7.21 -2.35 45.59
N PRO A 690 -6.80 -3.39 46.35
CA PRO A 690 -5.39 -3.70 46.60
C PRO A 690 -4.66 -4.13 45.31
N THR A 691 -3.34 -4.34 45.38
CA THR A 691 -2.54 -4.75 44.20
C THR A 691 -2.54 -6.27 44.02
N GLY A 692 -2.40 -6.74 42.77
CA GLY A 692 -2.22 -8.17 42.46
C GLY A 692 -3.46 -9.07 42.61
N VAL A 693 -4.67 -8.50 42.74
CA VAL A 693 -5.94 -9.24 42.87
C VAL A 693 -6.71 -9.48 41.56
N GLY A 694 -6.29 -8.86 40.44
CA GLY A 694 -6.87 -9.18 39.12
C GLY A 694 -6.98 -8.02 38.11
N LYS A 695 -7.01 -6.75 38.57
CA LYS A 695 -7.23 -5.53 37.75
C LYS A 695 -6.62 -5.60 36.32
N THR A 696 -5.31 -5.81 36.24
CA THR A 696 -4.55 -5.84 34.98
C THR A 696 -4.80 -7.09 34.14
N GLU A 697 -5.11 -8.23 34.74
CA GLU A 697 -5.40 -9.48 34.01
C GLU A 697 -6.83 -9.47 33.44
N LEU A 698 -7.79 -8.80 34.10
CA LEU A 698 -9.11 -8.54 33.52
C LEU A 698 -9.00 -7.65 32.27
N ALA A 699 -8.20 -6.57 32.33
CA ALA A 699 -7.93 -5.72 31.17
C ALA A 699 -7.28 -6.50 30.00
N LYS A 700 -6.38 -7.45 30.29
CA LYS A 700 -5.78 -8.34 29.28
C LYS A 700 -6.75 -9.36 28.70
N ALA A 701 -7.54 -10.01 29.54
CA ALA A 701 -8.54 -10.99 29.11
C ALA A 701 -9.55 -10.32 28.16
N LEU A 702 -9.99 -9.11 28.52
CA LEU A 702 -10.88 -8.27 27.75
C LEU A 702 -10.28 -7.84 26.40
N ALA A 703 -9.01 -7.40 26.36
CA ALA A 703 -8.30 -7.12 25.11
C ALA A 703 -8.17 -8.38 24.21
N SER A 704 -7.74 -9.49 24.81
CA SER A 704 -7.52 -10.78 24.16
C SER A 704 -8.81 -11.38 23.56
N TYR A 705 -9.96 -11.11 24.20
CA TYR A 705 -11.26 -11.60 23.77
C TYR A 705 -11.95 -10.64 22.77
N LEU A 706 -12.22 -9.39 23.16
CA LEU A 706 -12.99 -8.44 22.33
C LEU A 706 -12.21 -7.92 21.12
N PHE A 707 -10.90 -7.71 21.27
CA PHE A 707 -10.02 -7.23 20.20
C PHE A 707 -9.05 -8.31 19.71
N ASN A 708 -9.32 -9.56 20.07
CA ASN A 708 -8.67 -10.77 19.58
C ASN A 708 -7.18 -10.97 19.92
N THR A 709 -6.48 -9.97 20.46
CA THR A 709 -5.04 -9.99 20.81
C THR A 709 -4.75 -9.27 22.13
N GLU A 710 -3.77 -9.74 22.91
CA GLU A 710 -3.30 -9.01 24.10
C GLU A 710 -2.58 -7.69 23.72
N GLU A 711 -2.07 -7.54 22.51
CA GLU A 711 -1.43 -6.30 22.06
C GLU A 711 -2.43 -5.14 21.82
N ALA A 712 -3.74 -5.39 21.93
CA ALA A 712 -4.74 -4.34 21.97
C ALA A 712 -4.79 -3.64 23.34
N LEU A 713 -4.05 -4.11 24.35
CA LEU A 713 -3.90 -3.45 25.64
C LEU A 713 -2.82 -2.36 25.60
N VAL A 714 -3.24 -1.12 25.44
CA VAL A 714 -2.41 0.09 25.53
C VAL A 714 -2.26 0.48 27.00
N ARG A 715 -1.20 0.02 27.67
CA ARG A 715 -0.92 0.36 29.08
C ARG A 715 -0.05 1.62 29.18
N ILE A 716 -0.51 2.59 29.97
CA ILE A 716 0.22 3.84 30.27
C ILE A 716 0.28 4.00 31.79
N ASP A 717 1.48 4.17 32.33
CA ASP A 717 1.72 4.35 33.77
C ASP A 717 1.61 5.84 34.13
N MET A 718 0.68 6.22 35.02
CA MET A 718 0.46 7.63 35.36
C MET A 718 1.54 8.20 36.29
N SER A 719 2.40 7.37 36.89
CA SER A 719 3.59 7.85 37.61
C SER A 719 4.62 8.49 36.67
N GLU A 720 4.59 8.20 35.35
CA GLU A 720 5.37 8.94 34.35
C GLU A 720 4.81 10.34 34.01
N TYR A 721 3.59 10.64 34.48
CA TYR A 721 2.79 11.80 34.09
C TYR A 721 2.46 12.72 35.29
N MET A 722 3.28 12.67 36.34
CA MET A 722 3.21 13.55 37.52
C MET A 722 3.56 15.03 37.20
N GLU A 723 4.35 15.29 36.16
CA GLU A 723 4.79 16.63 35.78
C GLU A 723 4.02 17.21 34.59
N LYS A 724 3.75 18.53 34.62
CA LYS A 724 3.08 19.26 33.52
C LYS A 724 3.76 19.08 32.15
N HIS A 725 5.09 18.99 32.10
CA HIS A 725 5.82 18.79 30.85
C HIS A 725 5.68 17.37 30.28
N ALA A 726 5.41 16.37 31.12
CA ALA A 726 5.16 15.01 30.67
C ALA A 726 3.81 14.90 29.92
N VAL A 727 2.80 15.69 30.28
CA VAL A 727 1.47 15.68 29.63
C VAL A 727 1.56 15.91 28.11
N SER A 728 2.50 16.74 27.65
CA SER A 728 2.77 16.92 26.23
C SER A 728 3.26 15.65 25.51
N ARG A 729 3.87 14.68 26.21
CA ARG A 729 4.23 13.37 25.63
C ARG A 729 2.99 12.51 25.34
N LEU A 730 1.88 12.73 26.05
CA LEU A 730 0.64 11.96 25.90
C LEU A 730 -0.11 12.32 24.59
N ILE A 731 -0.22 13.63 24.31
CA ILE A 731 -1.03 14.20 23.21
C ILE A 731 -0.18 14.64 22.01
N GLY A 732 1.12 14.91 22.22
CA GLY A 732 2.03 15.45 21.22
C GLY A 732 2.66 16.77 21.71
N ALA A 733 3.95 16.99 21.39
CA ALA A 733 4.61 18.24 21.72
C ALA A 733 4.02 19.40 20.89
N PRO A 734 3.85 20.62 21.44
CA PRO A 734 3.31 21.75 20.68
C PRO A 734 4.32 22.29 19.64
N PRO A 735 3.85 23.03 18.60
CA PRO A 735 4.71 23.58 17.56
C PRO A 735 5.94 24.34 18.09
N GLY A 736 7.12 23.95 17.60
CA GLY A 736 8.41 24.56 17.99
C GLY A 736 9.16 23.86 19.14
N TYR A 737 8.60 22.79 19.72
CA TYR A 737 9.30 21.95 20.71
C TYR A 737 9.92 20.70 20.07
N VAL A 738 10.97 20.18 20.71
CA VAL A 738 11.58 18.89 20.32
C VAL A 738 10.54 17.79 20.47
N GLY A 739 10.42 16.93 19.45
CA GLY A 739 9.36 15.92 19.36
C GLY A 739 8.08 16.40 18.67
N TYR A 740 7.99 17.63 18.13
CA TYR A 740 6.78 18.09 17.42
C TYR A 740 6.39 17.21 16.22
N GLU A 741 7.35 16.57 15.55
CA GLU A 741 7.10 15.65 14.43
C GLU A 741 6.64 14.26 14.90
N GLU A 742 6.89 13.92 16.17
CA GLU A 742 6.46 12.66 16.81
C GLU A 742 5.11 12.90 17.51
N GLY A 743 4.04 12.27 16.97
CA GLY A 743 2.69 12.36 17.56
C GLY A 743 2.63 11.78 18.98
N GLY A 744 1.62 12.18 19.75
CA GLY A 744 1.50 11.79 21.17
C GLY A 744 1.44 10.29 21.40
N GLN A 745 2.02 9.82 22.51
CA GLN A 745 2.08 8.40 22.87
C GLN A 745 0.67 7.76 22.93
N LEU A 746 -0.34 8.50 23.39
CA LEU A 746 -1.73 8.02 23.41
C LEU A 746 -2.40 8.23 22.05
N THR A 747 -2.31 9.43 21.48
CA THR A 747 -3.00 9.80 20.24
C THR A 747 -2.54 8.96 19.05
N GLU A 748 -1.23 8.78 18.85
CA GLU A 748 -0.68 7.99 17.75
C GLU A 748 -0.97 6.48 17.92
N THR A 749 -0.94 5.97 19.15
CA THR A 749 -1.25 4.55 19.42
C THR A 749 -2.71 4.23 19.12
N VAL A 750 -3.66 5.06 19.61
CA VAL A 750 -5.09 4.89 19.37
C VAL A 750 -5.46 5.18 17.91
N ARG A 751 -4.79 6.13 17.24
CA ARG A 751 -4.92 6.36 15.79
C ARG A 751 -4.53 5.12 14.97
N ARG A 752 -3.48 4.39 15.38
CA ARG A 752 -3.03 3.15 14.71
C ARG A 752 -3.89 1.93 15.07
N ARG A 753 -4.44 1.88 16.28
CA ARG A 753 -5.33 0.81 16.76
C ARG A 753 -6.54 1.41 17.49
N PRO A 754 -7.61 1.84 16.78
CA PRO A 754 -8.79 2.45 17.40
C PRO A 754 -9.59 1.49 18.29
N TYR A 755 -9.46 0.18 18.02
CA TYR A 755 -10.03 -0.91 18.81
C TYR A 755 -9.00 -1.38 19.84
N ALA A 756 -8.99 -0.73 21.00
CA ALA A 756 -8.00 -0.94 22.04
C ALA A 756 -8.60 -0.88 23.45
N VAL A 757 -7.99 -1.61 24.39
CA VAL A 757 -8.18 -1.40 25.82
C VAL A 757 -7.09 -0.45 26.29
N ILE A 758 -7.47 0.73 26.77
CA ILE A 758 -6.53 1.74 27.23
C ILE A 758 -6.50 1.67 28.75
N LEU A 759 -5.37 1.22 29.30
CA LEU A 759 -5.17 0.99 30.72
C LEU A 759 -4.26 2.06 31.32
N PHE A 760 -4.86 3.00 32.04
CA PHE A 760 -4.17 4.01 32.84
C PHE A 760 -3.91 3.44 34.24
N ASP A 761 -2.65 3.12 34.55
CA ASP A 761 -2.26 2.57 35.86
C ASP A 761 -1.94 3.69 36.86
N GLU A 762 -2.35 3.53 38.13
CA GLU A 762 -2.13 4.48 39.24
C GLU A 762 -2.64 5.90 38.98
N ILE A 763 -3.90 6.02 38.56
CA ILE A 763 -4.54 7.29 38.14
C ILE A 763 -4.46 8.42 39.20
N GLU A 764 -4.37 8.10 40.49
CA GLU A 764 -4.13 9.05 41.59
C GLU A 764 -2.75 9.76 41.54
N LYS A 765 -1.85 9.38 40.64
CA LYS A 765 -0.53 10.00 40.44
C LYS A 765 -0.51 11.04 39.30
N ALA A 766 -1.51 11.04 38.42
CA ALA A 766 -1.51 11.90 37.24
C ALA A 766 -1.53 13.40 37.60
N HIS A 767 -0.81 14.22 36.83
CA HIS A 767 -0.90 15.67 36.96
C HIS A 767 -2.33 16.17 36.65
N SER A 768 -2.76 17.27 37.30
CA SER A 768 -4.12 17.80 37.16
C SER A 768 -4.53 18.11 35.71
N ASP A 769 -3.58 18.51 34.87
CA ASP A 769 -3.85 18.79 33.45
C ASP A 769 -4.24 17.53 32.64
N VAL A 770 -3.84 16.33 33.07
CA VAL A 770 -4.17 15.07 32.37
C VAL A 770 -5.68 14.80 32.46
N PHE A 771 -6.33 15.14 33.57
CA PHE A 771 -7.77 14.96 33.75
C PHE A 771 -8.60 15.83 32.78
N ASN A 772 -8.08 16.96 32.31
CA ASN A 772 -8.74 17.75 31.26
C ASN A 772 -8.80 16.97 29.93
N VAL A 773 -7.76 16.18 29.63
CA VAL A 773 -7.71 15.28 28.47
C VAL A 773 -8.70 14.14 28.64
N PHE A 774 -8.76 13.55 29.84
CA PHE A 774 -9.71 12.47 30.11
C PHE A 774 -11.16 12.94 30.08
N LEU A 775 -11.48 14.16 30.52
CA LEU A 775 -12.81 14.75 30.32
C LEU A 775 -13.17 14.82 28.83
N GLN A 776 -12.26 15.30 27.97
CA GLN A 776 -12.52 15.34 26.52
C GLN A 776 -12.72 13.94 25.92
N ILE A 777 -11.93 12.94 26.35
CA ILE A 777 -12.08 11.56 25.88
C ILE A 777 -13.40 10.93 26.36
N LEU A 778 -13.80 11.17 27.61
CA LEU A 778 -14.99 10.57 28.23
C LEU A 778 -16.30 11.24 27.78
N ASP A 779 -16.24 12.49 27.30
CA ASP A 779 -17.39 13.26 26.83
C ASP A 779 -17.55 13.22 25.30
N ASP A 780 -16.53 13.64 24.55
CA ASP A 780 -16.60 13.77 23.08
C ASP A 780 -16.08 12.52 22.34
N GLY A 781 -15.53 11.53 23.06
CA GLY A 781 -14.89 10.33 22.48
C GLY A 781 -13.76 10.66 21.50
N ARG A 782 -13.17 11.86 21.61
CA ARG A 782 -12.22 12.42 20.64
C ARG A 782 -11.23 13.35 21.35
N VAL A 783 -9.97 13.31 20.93
CA VAL A 783 -8.93 14.28 21.34
C VAL A 783 -8.26 14.87 20.12
N THR A 784 -7.90 16.14 20.20
CA THR A 784 -7.07 16.81 19.20
C THR A 784 -5.60 16.70 19.60
N ASP A 785 -4.82 16.01 18.78
CA ASP A 785 -3.35 15.94 18.86
C ASP A 785 -2.73 17.35 18.68
N SER A 786 -1.51 17.58 19.15
CA SER A 786 -0.84 18.89 19.02
C SER A 786 -0.61 19.33 17.57
N GLN A 787 -0.62 18.39 16.61
CA GLN A 787 -0.61 18.66 15.17
C GLN A 787 -1.98 19.06 14.60
N GLY A 788 -3.03 19.17 15.42
CA GLY A 788 -4.39 19.56 15.03
C GLY A 788 -5.28 18.42 14.51
N ARG A 789 -4.77 17.17 14.51
CA ARG A 789 -5.53 15.99 14.07
C ARG A 789 -6.48 15.51 15.17
N THR A 790 -7.72 15.20 14.83
CA THR A 790 -8.67 14.55 15.77
C THR A 790 -8.51 13.03 15.74
N VAL A 791 -8.21 12.43 16.88
CA VAL A 791 -8.17 10.97 17.11
C VAL A 791 -9.43 10.56 17.85
N SER A 792 -10.09 9.47 17.42
CA SER A 792 -11.33 8.99 18.04
C SER A 792 -11.11 7.74 18.91
N PHE A 793 -11.79 7.74 20.05
CA PHE A 793 -11.75 6.78 21.13
C PHE A 793 -13.10 6.05 21.29
N THR A 794 -14.09 6.32 20.43
CA THR A 794 -15.43 5.69 20.48
C THR A 794 -15.39 4.16 20.36
N ASN A 795 -14.36 3.62 19.71
CA ASN A 795 -14.10 2.17 19.58
C ASN A 795 -13.15 1.61 20.67
N ALA A 796 -12.69 2.43 21.61
CA ALA A 796 -11.81 2.02 22.70
C ALA A 796 -12.59 1.75 24.00
N ILE A 797 -12.00 0.94 24.88
CA ILE A 797 -12.47 0.69 26.24
C ILE A 797 -11.45 1.26 27.21
N ILE A 798 -11.89 2.09 28.15
CA ILE A 798 -11.00 2.84 29.04
C ILE A 798 -11.05 2.23 30.43
N ILE A 799 -9.89 1.86 30.97
CA ILE A 799 -9.73 1.30 32.30
C ILE A 799 -8.71 2.14 33.05
N MET A 800 -9.11 2.69 34.19
CA MET A 800 -8.25 3.43 35.10
C MET A 800 -8.08 2.60 36.37
N THR A 801 -6.85 2.29 36.77
CA THR A 801 -6.60 1.60 38.05
C THR A 801 -6.31 2.63 39.13
N SER A 802 -6.84 2.38 40.33
CA SER A 802 -6.47 3.14 41.52
C SER A 802 -6.27 2.25 42.73
N ASN A 803 -5.26 2.55 43.54
CA ASN A 803 -5.00 1.84 44.80
C ASN A 803 -5.58 2.59 46.02
N VAL A 804 -6.30 3.70 45.77
CA VAL A 804 -7.13 4.42 46.74
C VAL A 804 -8.14 3.48 47.41
N GLY A 805 -8.36 3.67 48.71
CA GLY A 805 -9.31 2.90 49.51
C GLY A 805 -8.88 1.46 49.86
N SER A 806 -7.76 0.96 49.32
CA SER A 806 -7.25 -0.40 49.56
C SER A 806 -7.13 -0.78 51.05
N GLN A 807 -6.78 0.16 51.92
CA GLN A 807 -6.72 -0.06 53.38
C GLN A 807 -8.08 -0.43 53.99
N TYR A 808 -9.20 0.10 53.47
CA TYR A 808 -10.55 -0.25 53.94
C TYR A 808 -11.01 -1.63 53.44
N ILE A 809 -10.36 -2.16 52.40
CA ILE A 809 -10.62 -3.49 51.82
C ILE A 809 -9.82 -4.57 52.56
N LEU A 810 -8.62 -4.23 53.06
CA LEU A 810 -7.74 -5.17 53.76
C LEU A 810 -8.00 -5.25 55.27
N ASN A 811 -8.55 -4.21 55.90
CA ASN A 811 -8.68 -4.11 57.36
C ASN A 811 -10.08 -4.52 57.89
N MET A 812 -10.77 -5.48 57.28
CA MET A 812 -12.09 -5.95 57.73
C MET A 812 -12.12 -7.47 57.98
N ASP A 813 -11.51 -7.87 59.09
CA ASP A 813 -11.65 -9.21 59.69
C ASP A 813 -12.97 -9.31 60.49
N ASP A 814 -14.11 -9.30 59.80
CA ASP A 814 -15.44 -9.33 60.45
C ASP A 814 -16.38 -10.35 59.77
N ASP A 815 -16.13 -11.65 60.04
CA ASP A 815 -16.91 -12.82 59.58
C ASP A 815 -18.40 -12.81 60.03
N THR A 816 -18.85 -11.76 60.73
CA THR A 816 -20.21 -11.66 61.28
C THR A 816 -21.26 -11.15 60.30
N LEU A 817 -20.85 -10.62 59.14
CA LEU A 817 -21.74 -10.03 58.12
C LEU A 817 -21.85 -10.90 56.85
N PRO A 818 -23.03 -10.96 56.20
CA PRO A 818 -23.16 -11.56 54.87
C PRO A 818 -22.25 -10.88 53.83
N LYS A 819 -21.57 -11.67 52.99
CA LYS A 819 -20.54 -11.19 52.04
C LYS A 819 -21.02 -10.05 51.12
N GLU A 820 -22.30 -10.02 50.75
CA GLU A 820 -22.90 -8.96 49.92
C GLU A 820 -22.99 -7.60 50.66
N LEU A 821 -23.55 -7.59 51.87
CA LEU A 821 -23.65 -6.39 52.73
C LEU A 821 -22.27 -5.86 53.14
N ALA A 822 -21.30 -6.75 53.34
CA ALA A 822 -19.90 -6.38 53.54
C ALA A 822 -19.33 -5.70 52.29
N TYR A 823 -19.57 -6.25 51.09
CA TYR A 823 -19.11 -5.65 49.83
C TYR A 823 -19.71 -4.27 49.57
N GLU A 824 -21.02 -4.07 49.79
CA GLU A 824 -21.65 -2.75 49.64
C GLU A 824 -21.05 -1.71 50.60
N THR A 825 -20.86 -2.10 51.88
CA THR A 825 -20.26 -1.24 52.91
C THR A 825 -18.83 -0.84 52.54
N ILE A 826 -18.03 -1.78 52.03
CA ILE A 826 -16.68 -1.53 51.52
C ILE A 826 -16.74 -0.62 50.28
N LYS A 827 -17.64 -0.89 49.33
CA LYS A 827 -17.78 -0.10 48.09
C LYS A 827 -18.09 1.36 48.38
N GLN A 828 -18.97 1.67 49.34
CA GLN A 828 -19.24 3.05 49.76
C GLN A 828 -17.99 3.73 50.37
N ARG A 829 -17.28 3.06 51.31
CA ARG A 829 -16.05 3.61 51.93
C ARG A 829 -14.95 3.89 50.89
N VAL A 830 -14.80 3.03 49.89
CA VAL A 830 -13.83 3.19 48.81
C VAL A 830 -14.25 4.33 47.85
N LEU A 831 -15.54 4.47 47.56
CA LEU A 831 -16.08 5.59 46.79
C LEU A 831 -15.90 6.94 47.49
N ASP A 832 -16.12 7.02 48.80
CA ASP A 832 -15.89 8.24 49.58
C ASP A 832 -14.40 8.60 49.67
N ALA A 833 -13.51 7.60 49.76
CA ALA A 833 -12.08 7.81 49.62
C ALA A 833 -11.75 8.40 48.22
N ALA A 834 -12.31 7.85 47.14
CA ALA A 834 -12.14 8.36 45.78
C ALA A 834 -12.66 9.80 45.62
N ARG A 835 -13.83 10.13 46.19
CA ARG A 835 -14.44 11.49 46.18
C ARG A 835 -13.57 12.55 46.86
N SER A 836 -12.65 12.17 47.74
CA SER A 836 -11.72 13.12 48.38
C SER A 836 -10.46 13.41 47.56
N ILE A 837 -10.21 12.65 46.50
CA ILE A 837 -9.02 12.76 45.63
C ILE A 837 -9.40 13.23 44.22
N PHE A 838 -10.48 12.67 43.64
CA PHE A 838 -10.92 12.98 42.29
C PHE A 838 -12.05 14.01 42.28
N ARG A 839 -12.07 14.88 41.26
CA ARG A 839 -13.10 15.91 41.12
C ARG A 839 -14.46 15.30 40.73
N PRO A 840 -15.59 15.81 41.25
CA PRO A 840 -16.93 15.38 40.82
C PRO A 840 -17.14 15.48 39.30
N GLU A 841 -16.54 16.49 38.67
CA GLU A 841 -16.50 16.72 37.22
C GLU A 841 -16.07 15.45 36.46
N PHE A 842 -14.92 14.88 36.84
CA PHE A 842 -14.37 13.66 36.27
C PHE A 842 -15.13 12.41 36.73
N MET A 843 -15.53 12.36 38.00
CA MET A 843 -16.22 11.18 38.53
C MET A 843 -17.57 10.91 37.85
N ASN A 844 -18.30 11.96 37.48
CA ASN A 844 -19.59 11.85 36.80
C ASN A 844 -19.47 11.44 35.32
N ARG A 845 -18.25 11.24 34.77
CA ARG A 845 -18.01 10.79 33.39
C ARG A 845 -17.45 9.38 33.28
N VAL A 846 -17.18 8.71 34.40
CA VAL A 846 -16.85 7.28 34.44
C VAL A 846 -18.14 6.48 34.52
N ASP A 847 -18.32 5.47 33.67
CA ASP A 847 -19.58 4.73 33.58
C ASP A 847 -19.79 3.78 34.76
N GLU A 848 -18.74 3.06 35.19
CA GLU A 848 -18.83 2.10 36.30
C GLU A 848 -17.64 2.15 37.26
N TYR A 849 -17.95 2.09 38.56
CA TYR A 849 -16.99 2.04 39.67
C TYR A 849 -16.92 0.64 40.25
N ILE A 850 -15.77 -0.01 40.07
CA ILE A 850 -15.58 -1.43 40.34
C ILE A 850 -14.53 -1.61 41.45
N VAL A 851 -14.96 -2.24 42.55
CA VAL A 851 -14.10 -2.56 43.69
C VAL A 851 -13.72 -4.04 43.62
N PHE A 852 -12.41 -4.30 43.56
CA PHE A 852 -11.84 -5.65 43.61
C PHE A 852 -11.64 -6.09 45.06
N GLN A 853 -11.99 -7.34 45.35
CA GLN A 853 -11.83 -7.97 46.66
C GLN A 853 -10.43 -8.58 46.83
N PRO A 854 -9.98 -8.89 48.07
CA PRO A 854 -8.85 -9.79 48.30
C PRO A 854 -9.09 -11.18 47.68
N LEU A 855 -8.04 -11.98 47.51
CA LEU A 855 -8.15 -13.32 46.94
C LEU A 855 -8.18 -14.40 48.03
N ASP A 856 -9.18 -15.27 47.97
CA ASP A 856 -9.29 -16.44 48.85
C ASP A 856 -8.23 -17.51 48.51
N ARG A 857 -7.86 -18.37 49.48
CA ARG A 857 -6.82 -19.40 49.28
C ARG A 857 -7.09 -20.31 48.08
N ASP A 858 -8.34 -20.70 47.86
CA ASP A 858 -8.72 -21.58 46.75
C ASP A 858 -8.68 -20.86 45.40
N GLN A 859 -8.94 -19.55 45.38
CA GLN A 859 -8.74 -18.71 44.20
C GLN A 859 -7.25 -18.65 43.85
N ILE A 860 -6.37 -18.49 44.85
CA ILE A 860 -4.90 -18.51 44.67
C ILE A 860 -4.43 -19.87 44.16
N ASN A 861 -4.92 -20.97 44.72
CA ASN A 861 -4.62 -22.34 44.24
C ASN A 861 -5.06 -22.53 42.78
N ARG A 862 -6.21 -22.00 42.38
CA ARG A 862 -6.68 -22.01 40.98
C ARG A 862 -5.83 -21.12 40.06
N ILE A 863 -5.34 -19.97 40.53
CA ILE A 863 -4.37 -19.13 39.81
C ILE A 863 -3.03 -19.86 39.64
N VAL A 864 -2.54 -20.60 40.65
CA VAL A 864 -1.33 -21.44 40.55
C VAL A 864 -1.49 -22.50 39.45
N ARG A 865 -2.61 -23.23 39.41
CA ARG A 865 -2.92 -24.20 38.34
C ARG A 865 -2.88 -23.54 36.94
N LEU A 866 -3.52 -22.37 36.76
CA LEU A 866 -3.49 -21.62 35.49
C LEU A 866 -2.08 -21.13 35.09
N GLN A 867 -1.20 -20.81 36.04
CA GLN A 867 0.20 -20.47 35.71
C GLN A 867 1.04 -21.71 35.38
N LEU A 868 0.76 -22.87 35.99
CA LEU A 868 1.40 -24.14 35.65
C LEU A 868 0.97 -24.65 34.27
N GLU A 869 -0.29 -24.44 33.87
CA GLU A 869 -0.77 -24.69 32.50
C GLU A 869 0.02 -23.86 31.48
N ARG A 870 0.32 -22.59 31.79
CA ARG A 870 1.22 -21.72 31.00
C ARG A 870 2.70 -22.19 31.01
N VAL A 871 3.09 -23.14 31.88
CA VAL A 871 4.38 -23.87 31.78
C VAL A 871 4.20 -25.09 30.87
N GLN A 872 3.14 -25.88 31.04
CA GLN A 872 2.84 -27.06 30.21
C GLN A 872 2.76 -26.70 28.71
N VAL A 873 2.10 -25.62 28.33
CA VAL A 873 2.02 -25.16 26.93
C VAL A 873 3.41 -24.85 26.35
N ARG A 874 4.35 -24.33 27.15
CA ARG A 874 5.75 -24.08 26.74
C ARG A 874 6.63 -25.35 26.70
N LEU A 875 6.17 -26.44 27.30
CA LEU A 875 6.84 -27.75 27.28
C LEU A 875 6.32 -28.66 26.16
N ALA A 876 5.14 -28.35 25.60
CA ALA A 876 4.53 -29.08 24.49
C ALA A 876 5.41 -29.14 23.23
N ASP A 877 6.19 -28.09 22.94
CA ASP A 877 7.18 -28.07 21.85
C ASP A 877 8.24 -29.20 21.96
N ARG A 878 8.47 -29.70 23.17
CA ARG A 878 9.36 -30.82 23.49
C ARG A 878 8.60 -32.11 23.84
N LYS A 879 7.27 -32.09 23.72
CA LYS A 879 6.34 -33.13 24.16
C LYS A 879 6.47 -33.52 25.65
N ILE A 880 7.11 -32.67 26.47
CA ILE A 880 7.27 -32.93 27.90
C ILE A 880 5.94 -32.62 28.60
N THR A 881 5.51 -33.51 29.49
CA THR A 881 4.24 -33.37 30.23
C THR A 881 4.51 -33.26 31.72
N ILE A 882 4.03 -32.20 32.37
CA ILE A 882 4.08 -32.05 33.84
C ILE A 882 2.75 -32.48 34.48
N GLN A 883 2.84 -33.37 35.46
CA GLN A 883 1.74 -33.69 36.39
C GLN A 883 2.07 -33.07 37.75
N VAL A 884 1.12 -32.36 38.36
CA VAL A 884 1.37 -31.62 39.62
C VAL A 884 0.35 -32.05 40.66
N THR A 885 0.81 -32.47 41.84
CA THR A 885 -0.08 -32.87 42.93
C THR A 885 -0.73 -31.66 43.60
N ASP A 886 -1.90 -31.86 44.21
CA ASP A 886 -2.59 -30.76 44.90
C ASP A 886 -1.82 -30.26 46.13
N ALA A 887 -0.97 -31.09 46.75
CA ALA A 887 -0.04 -30.66 47.78
C ALA A 887 1.04 -29.71 47.23
N ALA A 888 1.56 -29.97 46.02
CA ALA A 888 2.46 -29.05 45.34
C ALA A 888 1.77 -27.74 44.91
N VAL A 889 0.50 -27.80 44.49
CA VAL A 889 -0.32 -26.59 44.22
C VAL A 889 -0.51 -25.77 45.49
N GLN A 890 -0.87 -26.37 46.62
CA GLN A 890 -1.05 -25.68 47.90
C GLN A 890 0.25 -25.08 48.44
N LEU A 891 1.39 -25.78 48.33
CA LEU A 891 2.70 -25.23 48.70
C LEU A 891 3.05 -24.01 47.83
N LEU A 892 2.88 -24.12 46.50
CA LEU A 892 3.09 -23.00 45.58
C LEU A 892 2.15 -21.82 45.84
N GLY A 893 0.89 -22.09 46.25
CA GLY A 893 -0.09 -21.08 46.64
C GLY A 893 0.30 -20.35 47.92
N SER A 894 0.69 -21.08 48.97
CA SER A 894 1.11 -20.50 50.25
C SER A 894 2.41 -19.68 50.15
N LEU A 895 3.36 -20.09 49.30
CA LEU A 895 4.57 -19.32 48.99
C LEU A 895 4.30 -18.14 48.05
N GLY A 896 3.26 -18.24 47.21
CA GLY A 896 2.90 -17.26 46.18
C GLY A 896 1.94 -16.15 46.63
N TYR A 897 1.38 -16.26 47.84
CA TYR A 897 0.44 -15.28 48.40
C TYR A 897 1.11 -14.26 49.32
N ASP A 898 0.75 -12.99 49.18
CA ASP A 898 1.07 -11.91 50.12
C ASP A 898 -0.19 -11.05 50.33
N PRO A 899 -0.64 -10.79 51.57
CA PRO A 899 -1.84 -9.97 51.82
C PRO A 899 -1.81 -8.56 51.20
N ASN A 900 -0.63 -7.98 50.96
CA ASN A 900 -0.47 -6.64 50.39
C ASN A 900 -0.34 -6.65 48.86
N TYR A 901 0.19 -7.76 48.31
CA TYR A 901 0.50 -7.90 46.88
C TYR A 901 -0.31 -8.98 46.15
N GLY A 902 -1.29 -9.60 46.81
CA GLY A 902 -2.19 -10.60 46.26
C GLY A 902 -1.45 -11.79 45.66
N ALA A 903 -1.82 -12.16 44.43
CA ALA A 903 -1.17 -13.24 43.67
C ALA A 903 0.06 -12.78 42.86
N ARG A 904 0.54 -11.53 43.03
CA ARG A 904 1.71 -10.99 42.31
C ARG A 904 3.00 -11.82 42.52
N PRO A 905 3.27 -12.43 43.69
CA PRO A 905 4.44 -13.30 43.86
C PRO A 905 4.33 -14.66 43.12
N VAL A 906 3.13 -15.21 42.89
CA VAL A 906 2.90 -16.57 42.33
C VAL A 906 3.78 -16.85 41.10
N LYS A 907 3.80 -15.96 40.11
CA LYS A 907 4.60 -16.16 38.88
C LYS A 907 6.10 -16.28 39.19
N ARG A 908 6.62 -15.50 40.13
CA ARG A 908 8.03 -15.55 40.55
C ARG A 908 8.34 -16.85 41.30
N VAL A 909 7.42 -17.31 42.16
CA VAL A 909 7.56 -18.58 42.90
C VAL A 909 7.59 -19.77 41.95
N ILE A 910 6.69 -19.82 40.96
CA ILE A 910 6.69 -20.87 39.92
C ILE A 910 7.98 -20.80 39.08
N GLN A 911 8.42 -19.60 38.68
CA GLN A 911 9.69 -19.46 37.96
C GLN A 911 10.89 -19.95 38.80
N GLN A 912 10.94 -19.58 40.08
CA GLN A 912 12.07 -19.90 40.97
C GLN A 912 12.10 -21.38 41.39
N ASN A 913 10.94 -21.99 41.64
CA ASN A 913 10.84 -23.31 42.27
C ASN A 913 10.41 -24.43 41.30
N VAL A 914 9.86 -24.10 40.13
CA VAL A 914 9.43 -25.06 39.09
C VAL A 914 10.22 -24.89 37.81
N GLU A 915 10.14 -23.72 37.13
CA GLU A 915 10.78 -23.54 35.82
C GLU A 915 12.31 -23.72 35.90
N ASN A 916 12.94 -23.18 36.95
CA ASN A 916 14.39 -23.31 37.17
C ASN A 916 14.85 -24.75 37.46
N GLU A 917 14.06 -25.58 38.16
CA GLU A 917 14.44 -26.97 38.44
C GLU A 917 14.18 -27.88 37.23
N LEU A 918 13.07 -27.69 36.52
CA LEU A 918 12.83 -28.35 35.22
C LEU A 918 13.94 -28.01 34.21
N ALA A 919 14.33 -26.74 34.10
CA ALA A 919 15.43 -26.32 33.23
C ALA A 919 16.77 -26.96 33.61
N LYS A 920 17.08 -27.11 34.91
CA LYS A 920 18.28 -27.84 35.38
C LYS A 920 18.21 -29.32 35.00
N GLY A 921 17.09 -29.99 35.24
CA GLY A 921 16.92 -31.41 34.93
C GLY A 921 17.05 -31.70 33.43
N ILE A 922 16.43 -30.87 32.58
CA ILE A 922 16.58 -30.93 31.12
C ILE A 922 18.04 -30.71 30.70
N LEU A 923 18.72 -29.69 31.24
CA LEU A 923 20.13 -29.41 30.91
C LEU A 923 21.12 -30.48 31.39
N ARG A 924 20.76 -31.28 32.40
CA ARG A 924 21.53 -32.45 32.86
C ARG A 924 21.18 -33.74 32.09
N GLY A 925 20.10 -33.75 31.32
CA GLY A 925 19.54 -34.95 30.69
C GLY A 925 18.78 -35.88 31.64
N GLU A 926 18.39 -35.39 32.82
CA GLU A 926 17.51 -36.08 33.79
C GLU A 926 16.08 -36.19 33.22
N PHE A 927 15.65 -35.19 32.46
CA PHE A 927 14.41 -35.17 31.68
C PHE A 927 14.73 -35.00 30.20
N LYS A 928 14.11 -35.81 29.34
CA LYS A 928 14.23 -35.78 27.88
C LYS A 928 12.92 -35.35 27.23
N ASP A 929 12.99 -35.05 25.95
CA ASP A 929 11.80 -34.87 25.12
C ASP A 929 10.92 -36.14 25.19
N GLU A 930 9.59 -35.99 25.14
CA GLU A 930 8.57 -37.04 25.38
C GLU A 930 8.43 -37.57 26.83
N ASP A 931 9.25 -37.11 27.79
CA ASP A 931 9.11 -37.55 29.19
C ASP A 931 7.91 -36.92 29.92
N THR A 932 7.30 -37.69 30.83
CA THR A 932 6.35 -37.16 31.83
C THR A 932 7.05 -36.96 33.17
N VAL A 933 6.88 -35.78 33.77
CA VAL A 933 7.50 -35.37 35.04
C VAL A 933 6.42 -35.11 36.08
N SER A 934 6.40 -35.90 37.16
CA SER A 934 5.57 -35.62 38.33
C SER A 934 6.26 -34.62 39.25
N ILE A 935 5.51 -33.62 39.70
CA ILE A 935 5.90 -32.55 40.62
C ILE A 935 5.07 -32.71 41.89
N ASP A 936 5.73 -33.04 43.00
CA ASP A 936 5.10 -33.38 44.28
C ASP A 936 5.83 -32.75 45.47
N THR A 937 5.27 -32.83 46.68
CA THR A 937 5.88 -32.33 47.92
C THR A 937 6.36 -33.43 48.83
N GLU A 938 7.66 -33.47 49.13
CA GLU A 938 8.18 -34.26 50.24
C GLU A 938 8.28 -33.41 51.51
N VAL A 939 7.84 -33.96 52.64
CA VAL A 939 7.85 -33.30 53.95
C VAL A 939 9.01 -33.83 54.78
N THR A 940 10.09 -33.06 54.92
CA THR A 940 11.23 -33.45 55.76
C THR A 940 10.98 -33.09 57.22
N ALA A 941 10.56 -34.08 58.00
CA ALA A 941 10.45 -33.99 59.45
C ALA A 941 11.83 -34.16 60.10
N PHE A 942 12.38 -33.08 60.67
CA PHE A 942 13.65 -33.13 61.40
C PHE A 942 13.43 -33.57 62.86
N SER A 943 14.05 -34.67 63.28
CA SER A 943 13.95 -35.23 64.63
C SER A 943 14.48 -34.33 65.76
N ASN A 944 15.08 -33.19 65.44
CA ASN A 944 15.80 -32.32 66.36
C ASN A 944 15.03 -31.02 66.69
N GLY A 945 13.69 -31.05 66.60
CA GLY A 945 12.83 -29.93 67.01
C GLY A 945 12.81 -28.73 66.07
N GLN A 946 13.28 -28.87 64.83
CA GLN A 946 13.05 -27.87 63.77
C GLN A 946 11.68 -28.11 63.14
N LEU A 947 11.02 -27.01 62.73
CA LEU A 947 9.74 -27.08 62.00
C LEU A 947 9.90 -27.90 60.71
N PRO A 948 8.93 -28.76 60.36
CA PRO A 948 9.01 -29.59 59.16
C PRO A 948 9.05 -28.71 57.91
N GLN A 949 9.97 -28.99 56.99
CA GLN A 949 10.09 -28.26 55.74
C GLN A 949 9.42 -29.05 54.60
N GLN A 950 8.53 -28.39 53.86
CA GLN A 950 7.95 -28.95 52.64
C GLN A 950 8.82 -28.52 51.45
N LYS A 951 9.21 -29.47 50.60
CA LYS A 951 10.05 -29.20 49.43
C LYS A 951 9.44 -29.85 48.20
N LEU A 952 9.43 -29.12 47.08
CA LEU A 952 9.07 -29.68 45.78
C LEU A 952 10.13 -30.68 45.32
N VAL A 953 9.66 -31.82 44.80
CA VAL A 953 10.47 -32.90 44.26
C VAL A 953 9.94 -33.26 42.87
N PHE A 954 10.88 -33.45 41.95
CA PHE A 954 10.62 -33.72 40.53
C PHE A 954 11.06 -35.14 40.24
N LYS A 955 10.13 -35.98 39.79
CA LYS A 955 10.39 -37.40 39.46
C LYS A 955 9.93 -37.66 38.03
N LYS A 956 10.74 -38.39 37.27
CA LYS A 956 10.31 -38.91 35.97
C LYS A 956 9.35 -40.08 36.19
N LEU A 957 8.23 -40.08 35.49
CA LEU A 957 7.36 -41.25 35.37
C LEU A 957 7.88 -42.12 34.23
N GLU A 958 8.19 -43.39 34.53
CA GLU A 958 8.57 -44.37 33.51
C GLU A 958 7.31 -44.95 32.87
N THR A 959 7.24 -44.90 31.54
CA THR A 959 6.14 -45.44 30.73
C THR A 959 6.25 -46.96 30.62
N GLY A 960 6.14 -47.67 31.75
CA GLY A 960 6.43 -49.11 31.79
C GLY A 960 6.23 -49.85 33.11
N SER A 961 5.21 -49.54 33.91
CA SER A 961 4.77 -50.41 35.00
C SER A 961 3.25 -50.39 35.19
N GLU A 962 2.70 -51.50 35.68
CA GLU A 962 1.26 -51.74 35.78
C GLU A 962 0.64 -50.94 36.94
N THR A 963 -0.50 -50.30 36.70
CA THR A 963 -1.36 -49.78 37.77
C THR A 963 -2.01 -50.95 38.51
N PRO A 964 -1.87 -51.07 39.85
CA PRO A 964 -2.75 -51.93 40.63
C PRO A 964 -4.21 -51.42 40.51
N ASP A 965 -5.17 -52.31 40.29
CA ASP A 965 -6.60 -51.93 40.25
C ASP A 965 -7.05 -51.41 41.62
N ALA A 966 -7.16 -50.09 41.75
CA ALA A 966 -7.64 -49.40 42.95
C ALA A 966 -8.26 -48.03 42.61
N ASP A 967 -9.29 -48.01 41.75
CA ASP A 967 -10.36 -46.98 41.71
C ASP A 967 -11.40 -47.32 40.63
N LYS A 968 -12.27 -48.32 40.90
CA LYS A 968 -13.35 -48.74 39.98
C LYS A 968 -14.70 -49.06 40.62
N GLU A 969 -14.85 -48.87 41.93
CA GLU A 969 -16.11 -49.12 42.66
C GLU A 969 -16.83 -47.83 43.11
N ALA A 970 -16.30 -46.64 42.80
CA ALA A 970 -16.83 -45.35 43.26
C ALA A 970 -17.78 -44.64 42.27
N SER A 971 -18.09 -45.22 41.11
CA SER A 971 -18.89 -44.59 40.04
C SER A 971 -20.23 -45.29 39.74
N LEU A 972 -20.77 -46.03 40.72
CA LEU A 972 -22.09 -46.68 40.64
C LEU A 972 -23.01 -46.31 41.83
N GLN A 973 -22.93 -45.06 42.31
CA GLN A 973 -23.84 -44.59 43.36
C GLN A 973 -24.11 -43.07 43.38
N GLU A 974 -24.44 -42.47 42.23
CA GLU A 974 -25.37 -41.33 42.13
C GLU A 974 -25.87 -41.19 40.68
N ALA A 975 -27.15 -40.86 40.50
CA ALA A 975 -27.87 -40.83 39.22
C ALA A 975 -29.09 -39.88 39.29
#